data_AF-A0A8T5IIK3-F1
#
_entry.id   AF-A0A8T5IIK3-F1
#
_cell.length_a   1.000
_cell.length_b   1.000
_cell.length_c   1.000
_cell.angle_alpha   90.00
_cell.angle_beta   90.00
_cell.angle_gamma   90.00
#
_symmetry.space_group_name_H-M   'P 1'
#
loop_
_entity.id
_entity.type
_entity.pdbx_description
1 polymer ?
#
loop_
_entity_poly.entity_id
_entity_poly.type
_entity_poly.pdbx_seq_one_letter_code
_entity_poly.pdbx_strand_id
1 'polypeptide(L)'
;MVKLTTRDILKKYGSKIESQMKTDVPSNSNYSREYTRFKAEMAPQLTRYEKWCHSLGNIIKLKVSEKEQKEVEKHIRIAHLEIEPWQALTLSVMVFISVFLIGLFLSVAVALIKGSFSQFPFLFFVLILLVAVFLFYYIKAYPQRLANQWRLKASSQMVPAILYIVVYMRHTPNLEKAIAFASEHLQYPLSLDFRKVFYDMEIGKFSTIKESLDNYLDIWRDYSSEFIESFHLIESSLFEPDNGRRIVTLEKSLQVVLDGVYDKMLKFTHNVRSPLTNVYMLGVVLPTLGLALLPLASAMVGDYLKWYHILIVFNLIIPFFVFYLVDNVLLLRPGGYGETELLARNPLYHEFKSKKSYFSAGIICLPILILGLMPFIFQFTPIPSWLGLQSDYTYAELGLSIFGDEKIFNFIESGTGVVGPYGVFALILSLLIPLSFALFFILTFNSRTKNLIVERNKTKSLEKEFNNSLFQLGNRIGNGMPPEIAFGKVAESSRGLKTEDFFRRVSYNIYQMGMSVENALFDKRRGALALYPSELIATSMRVLIESSKKGLKIAAVSLMSISQYVKNIQKISDRLGDMLAEIISDMKSNMNFLAPLLSGVVIGLAAMITSILGKLSLINQLSGQEGIPGLGNLDAVLDIFQIEQMVPPYFLQLAIGIYLIQIIFILTLALVTINSGEDKLEQTYQVGKNLKKGMLLYFVVALFAIIGLFVLASVVIGGLL
;
A
#
# COMPACT_ATOMS: atom_id res chain seq x y z
N MET A 1 -27.94 29.74 -69.86
CA MET A 1 -28.46 29.90 -68.49
C MET A 1 -28.94 28.55 -68.00
N VAL A 2 -28.15 27.85 -67.19
CA VAL A 2 -28.55 26.54 -66.62
C VAL A 2 -29.42 26.83 -65.40
N LYS A 3 -30.68 26.39 -65.42
CA LYS A 3 -31.61 26.51 -64.29
C LYS A 3 -31.13 25.60 -63.16
N LEU A 4 -30.58 26.19 -62.10
CA LEU A 4 -30.32 25.53 -60.82
C LEU A 4 -31.64 24.95 -60.29
N THR A 5 -31.67 23.63 -60.06
CA THR A 5 -32.86 22.95 -59.53
C THR A 5 -32.98 23.22 -58.03
N THR A 6 -34.20 23.21 -57.50
CA THR A 6 -34.53 23.42 -56.08
C THR A 6 -33.71 22.53 -55.14
N ARG A 7 -33.30 21.35 -55.60
CA ARG A 7 -32.43 20.42 -54.89
C ARG A 7 -31.00 20.93 -54.69
N ASP A 8 -30.44 21.66 -55.65
CA ASP A 8 -29.11 22.26 -55.55
C ASP A 8 -29.09 23.49 -54.65
N ILE A 9 -30.20 24.25 -54.64
CA ILE A 9 -30.42 25.35 -53.71
C ILE A 9 -30.54 24.81 -52.28
N LEU A 10 -31.34 23.76 -52.07
CA LEU A 10 -31.47 23.09 -50.77
C LEU A 10 -30.18 22.44 -50.29
N LYS A 11 -29.34 21.90 -51.18
CA LYS A 11 -28.02 21.35 -50.83
C LYS A 11 -27.00 22.43 -50.49
N LYS A 12 -27.05 23.58 -51.17
CA LYS A 12 -26.18 24.74 -50.91
C LYS A 12 -26.57 25.48 -49.62
N TYR A 13 -27.86 25.58 -49.30
CA TYR A 13 -28.31 26.16 -48.02
C TYR A 13 -28.30 25.13 -46.88
N GLY A 14 -28.52 23.85 -47.16
CA GLY A 14 -28.39 22.75 -46.20
C GLY A 14 -26.96 22.56 -45.72
N SER A 15 -25.97 22.58 -46.62
CA SER A 15 -24.55 22.56 -46.24
C SER A 15 -24.10 23.83 -45.49
N LYS A 16 -24.72 24.98 -45.78
CA LYS A 16 -24.48 26.23 -45.05
C LYS A 16 -25.05 26.16 -43.61
N ILE A 17 -26.25 25.61 -43.46
CA ILE A 17 -26.89 25.35 -42.14
C ILE A 17 -26.14 24.26 -41.37
N GLU A 18 -25.66 23.21 -42.03
CA GLU A 18 -24.87 22.13 -41.43
C GLU A 18 -23.46 22.60 -41.02
N SER A 19 -22.86 23.54 -41.76
CA SER A 19 -21.61 24.24 -41.38
C SER A 19 -21.81 25.23 -40.23
N GLN A 20 -22.99 25.85 -40.12
CA GLN A 20 -23.36 26.70 -38.99
C GLN A 20 -23.74 25.89 -37.75
N MET A 21 -24.23 24.65 -37.91
CA MET A 21 -24.47 23.72 -36.79
C MET A 21 -23.20 23.05 -36.25
N LYS A 22 -22.10 22.98 -37.02
CA LYS A 22 -20.83 22.37 -36.58
C LYS A 22 -19.81 23.33 -35.96
N THR A 23 -20.17 24.59 -35.74
CA THR A 23 -19.26 25.58 -35.14
C THR A 23 -19.90 26.51 -34.11
N ASP A 24 -20.92 26.02 -33.42
CA ASP A 24 -21.34 26.60 -32.14
C ASP A 24 -21.45 25.46 -31.12
N VAL A 25 -20.40 25.34 -30.29
CA VAL A 25 -20.60 24.89 -28.92
C VAL A 25 -21.75 25.73 -28.38
N PRO A 26 -22.85 25.17 -27.85
CA PRO A 26 -23.86 26.00 -27.22
C PRO A 26 -23.23 26.65 -25.99
N SER A 27 -22.69 27.86 -26.16
CA SER A 27 -22.21 28.74 -25.12
C SER A 27 -23.39 29.50 -24.51
N ASN A 28 -24.44 28.77 -24.14
CA ASN A 28 -25.57 29.29 -23.36
C ASN A 28 -26.34 28.14 -22.69
N SER A 29 -25.64 27.14 -22.18
CA SER A 29 -26.17 26.40 -21.04
C SER A 29 -25.86 27.21 -19.79
N ASN A 30 -26.88 27.82 -19.22
CA ASN A 30 -26.88 28.53 -17.94
C ASN A 30 -26.66 27.54 -16.77
N TYR A 31 -25.60 26.73 -16.85
CA TYR A 31 -25.19 25.89 -15.75
C TYR A 31 -24.62 26.81 -14.67
N SER A 32 -25.11 26.65 -13.45
CA SER A 32 -24.58 27.41 -12.32
C SER A 32 -23.06 27.19 -12.24
N ARG A 33 -22.35 28.19 -11.74
CA ARG A 33 -20.90 28.07 -11.47
C ARG A 33 -20.60 26.87 -10.55
N GLU A 34 -21.58 26.47 -9.75
CA GLU A 34 -21.57 25.26 -8.93
C GLU A 34 -21.69 23.99 -9.76
N TYR A 35 -22.55 23.94 -10.79
CA TYR A 35 -22.68 22.78 -11.69
C TYR A 35 -21.42 22.55 -12.53
N THR A 36 -20.80 23.61 -13.05
CA THR A 36 -19.54 23.48 -13.80
C THR A 36 -18.37 23.06 -12.91
N ARG A 37 -18.32 23.58 -11.68
CA ARG A 37 -17.39 23.15 -10.64
C ARG A 37 -17.65 21.71 -10.19
N PHE A 38 -18.91 21.33 -10.03
CA PHE A 38 -19.37 19.98 -9.72
C PHE A 38 -18.95 19.00 -10.81
N LYS A 39 -19.13 19.35 -12.09
CA LYS A 39 -18.69 18.53 -13.23
C LYS A 39 -17.17 18.41 -13.30
N ALA A 40 -16.42 19.44 -12.91
CA ALA A 40 -14.96 19.40 -12.83
C ALA A 40 -14.44 18.64 -11.59
N GLU A 41 -15.17 18.66 -10.48
CA GLU A 41 -14.90 17.88 -9.26
C GLU A 41 -15.36 16.41 -9.40
N MET A 42 -16.36 16.16 -10.25
CA MET A 42 -16.81 14.83 -10.69
C MET A 42 -16.02 14.30 -11.88
N ALA A 43 -15.24 15.14 -12.57
CA ALA A 43 -14.41 14.70 -13.69
C ALA A 43 -13.38 13.69 -13.15
N PRO A 44 -13.51 12.40 -13.50
CA PRO A 44 -12.69 11.38 -12.87
C PRO A 44 -11.23 11.67 -13.21
N GLN A 45 -10.38 11.79 -12.20
CA GLN A 45 -8.96 11.57 -12.43
C GLN A 45 -8.83 10.11 -12.84
N LEU A 46 -8.79 9.85 -14.15
CA LEU A 46 -8.71 8.50 -14.70
C LEU A 46 -7.67 7.71 -13.91
N THR A 47 -8.16 6.71 -13.18
CA THR A 47 -7.34 5.77 -12.44
C THR A 47 -6.37 5.11 -13.42
N ARG A 48 -5.18 4.72 -12.93
CA ARG A 48 -4.19 4.05 -13.79
C ARG A 48 -4.77 2.82 -14.49
N TYR A 49 -5.71 2.15 -13.81
CA TYR A 49 -6.46 1.02 -14.34
C TYR A 49 -7.38 1.40 -15.50
N GLU A 50 -8.17 2.46 -15.38
CA GLU A 50 -9.01 2.95 -16.49
C GLU A 50 -8.18 3.29 -17.72
N LYS A 51 -7.01 3.92 -17.55
CA LYS A 51 -6.08 4.18 -18.66
C LYS A 51 -5.63 2.90 -19.36
N TRP A 52 -5.37 1.84 -18.59
CA TRP A 52 -5.00 0.54 -19.15
C TRP A 52 -6.18 -0.17 -19.81
N CYS A 53 -7.38 -0.07 -19.25
CA CYS A 53 -8.61 -0.59 -19.88
C CYS A 53 -8.92 0.12 -21.21
N HIS A 54 -8.78 1.45 -21.29
CA HIS A 54 -9.00 2.17 -22.53
C HIS A 54 -7.91 1.92 -23.58
N SER A 55 -6.66 1.72 -23.16
CA SER A 55 -5.55 1.47 -24.08
C SER A 55 -5.47 0.03 -24.56
N LEU A 56 -5.41 -0.92 -23.63
CA LEU A 56 -5.19 -2.35 -23.94
C LEU A 56 -6.51 -3.12 -24.02
N GLY A 57 -7.54 -2.70 -23.27
CA GLY A 57 -8.84 -3.35 -23.26
C GLY A 57 -9.69 -3.08 -24.51
N ASN A 58 -9.41 -2.02 -25.29
CA ASN A 58 -10.17 -1.68 -26.49
C ASN A 58 -9.78 -2.47 -27.75
N ILE A 59 -8.72 -3.28 -27.71
CA ILE A 59 -8.15 -3.94 -28.89
C ILE A 59 -9.08 -5.07 -29.38
N ILE A 60 -9.71 -5.81 -28.46
CA ILE A 60 -10.56 -6.96 -28.79
C ILE A 60 -11.85 -6.92 -27.96
N LYS A 61 -13.01 -7.00 -28.60
CA LYS A 61 -14.31 -7.15 -27.94
C LYS A 61 -14.57 -8.62 -27.61
N LEU A 62 -14.32 -9.02 -26.36
CA LEU A 62 -14.65 -10.36 -25.88
C LEU A 62 -16.10 -10.42 -25.39
N LYS A 63 -16.82 -11.47 -25.80
CA LYS A 63 -18.20 -11.71 -25.36
C LYS A 63 -18.18 -12.26 -23.93
N VAL A 64 -18.71 -11.49 -22.98
CA VAL A 64 -18.83 -11.88 -21.57
C VAL A 64 -20.15 -12.63 -21.35
N SER A 65 -20.18 -13.59 -20.42
CA SER A 65 -21.42 -14.25 -20.03
C SER A 65 -22.38 -13.26 -19.35
N GLU A 66 -23.70 -13.39 -19.55
CA GLU A 66 -24.67 -12.42 -19.00
C GLU A 66 -24.61 -12.28 -17.47
N LYS A 67 -24.27 -13.36 -16.76
CA LYS A 67 -24.11 -13.36 -15.30
C LYS A 67 -22.89 -12.54 -14.88
N GLU A 68 -21.72 -12.79 -15.48
CA GLU A 68 -20.50 -12.04 -15.17
C GLU A 68 -20.62 -10.57 -15.60
N GLN A 69 -21.33 -10.28 -16.69
CA GLN A 69 -21.58 -8.92 -17.13
C GLN A 69 -22.35 -8.12 -16.07
N LYS A 70 -23.43 -8.69 -15.51
CA LYS A 70 -24.22 -8.04 -14.46
C LYS A 70 -23.41 -7.82 -13.17
N GLU A 71 -22.61 -8.80 -12.77
CA GLU A 71 -21.75 -8.69 -11.57
C GLU A 71 -20.68 -7.62 -11.75
N VAL A 72 -19.96 -7.63 -12.87
CA VAL A 72 -18.92 -6.64 -13.17
C VAL A 72 -19.53 -5.25 -13.32
N GLU A 73 -20.70 -5.12 -13.94
CA GLU A 73 -21.42 -3.85 -14.06
C GLU A 73 -21.82 -3.27 -12.69
N LYS A 74 -22.30 -4.12 -11.76
CA LYS A 74 -22.56 -3.70 -10.37
C LYS A 74 -21.31 -3.10 -9.74
N HIS A 75 -20.15 -3.75 -9.91
CA HIS A 75 -18.88 -3.27 -9.36
C HIS A 75 -18.38 -1.97 -10.03
N ILE A 76 -18.49 -1.86 -11.36
CA ILE A 76 -18.12 -0.66 -12.11
C ILE A 76 -18.94 0.55 -11.65
N ARG A 77 -20.26 0.38 -11.48
CA ARG A 77 -21.16 1.45 -11.00
C ARG A 77 -20.81 1.90 -9.59
N ILE A 78 -20.49 0.98 -8.68
CA ILE A 78 -20.09 1.30 -7.30
C ILE A 78 -18.73 2.02 -7.28
N ALA A 79 -17.78 1.57 -8.09
CA ALA A 79 -16.45 2.15 -8.17
C ALA A 79 -16.38 3.45 -9.00
N HIS A 80 -17.50 3.88 -9.58
CA HIS A 80 -17.59 5.05 -10.46
C HIS A 80 -16.60 5.01 -11.63
N LEU A 81 -16.36 3.82 -12.20
CA LEU A 81 -15.42 3.65 -13.29
C LEU A 81 -16.07 3.92 -14.65
N GLU A 82 -15.39 4.66 -15.52
CA GLU A 82 -15.87 4.94 -16.89
C GLU A 82 -15.47 3.83 -17.88
N ILE A 83 -15.77 2.57 -17.55
CA ILE A 83 -15.41 1.41 -18.38
C ILE A 83 -16.60 0.51 -18.68
N GLU A 84 -16.57 -0.15 -19.83
CA GLU A 84 -17.54 -1.19 -20.16
C GLU A 84 -17.07 -2.56 -19.60
N PRO A 85 -17.99 -3.45 -19.17
CA PRO A 85 -17.62 -4.73 -18.55
C PRO A 85 -16.66 -5.60 -19.39
N TRP A 86 -16.77 -5.56 -20.73
CA TRP A 86 -15.89 -6.33 -21.61
C TRP A 86 -14.45 -5.80 -21.63
N GLN A 87 -14.22 -4.49 -21.42
CA GLN A 87 -12.86 -3.92 -21.41
C GLN A 87 -12.03 -4.44 -20.22
N ALA A 88 -12.66 -4.64 -19.06
CA ALA A 88 -12.01 -5.21 -17.88
C ALA A 88 -11.58 -6.67 -18.12
N LEU A 89 -12.44 -7.46 -18.76
CA LEU A 89 -12.14 -8.84 -19.10
C LEU A 89 -11.06 -8.92 -20.19
N THR A 90 -11.14 -8.09 -21.23
CA THR A 90 -10.12 -8.02 -22.30
C THR A 90 -8.75 -7.65 -21.74
N LEU A 91 -8.66 -6.67 -20.83
CA LEU A 91 -7.38 -6.34 -20.19
C LEU A 91 -6.78 -7.56 -19.48
N SER A 92 -7.59 -8.31 -18.74
CA SER A 92 -7.15 -9.51 -18.01
C SER A 92 -6.58 -10.56 -18.97
N VAL A 93 -7.27 -10.83 -20.08
CA VAL A 93 -6.83 -11.78 -21.12
C VAL A 93 -5.57 -11.27 -21.83
N MET A 94 -5.47 -9.98 -22.14
CA MET A 94 -4.28 -9.41 -22.79
C MET A 94 -3.03 -9.52 -21.91
N VAL A 95 -3.15 -9.28 -20.60
CA VAL A 95 -2.02 -9.47 -19.67
C VAL A 95 -1.61 -10.93 -19.61
N PHE A 96 -2.58 -11.85 -19.54
CA PHE A 96 -2.31 -13.29 -19.58
C PHE A 96 -1.52 -13.68 -20.83
N ILE A 97 -2.04 -13.32 -22.02
CA ILE A 97 -1.41 -13.65 -23.31
C ILE A 97 -0.03 -13.01 -23.41
N SER A 98 0.14 -11.76 -22.98
CA SER A 98 1.43 -11.07 -23.05
C SER A 98 2.49 -11.75 -22.19
N VAL A 99 2.17 -12.06 -20.93
CA VAL A 99 3.11 -12.75 -20.02
C VAL A 99 3.39 -14.17 -20.50
N PHE A 100 2.37 -14.87 -20.99
CA PHE A 100 2.51 -16.20 -21.58
C PHE A 100 3.43 -16.20 -22.80
N LEU A 101 3.23 -15.28 -23.74
CA LEU A 101 4.07 -15.16 -24.95
C LEU A 101 5.50 -14.78 -24.60
N ILE A 102 5.71 -13.84 -23.67
CA ILE A 102 7.06 -13.51 -23.17
C ILE A 102 7.73 -14.74 -22.56
N GLY A 103 7.01 -15.50 -21.72
CA GLY A 103 7.54 -16.73 -21.13
C GLY A 103 7.87 -17.78 -22.17
N LEU A 104 7.01 -17.95 -23.17
CA LEU A 104 7.21 -18.89 -24.27
C LEU A 104 8.42 -18.48 -25.11
N PHE A 105 8.52 -17.22 -25.54
CA PHE A 105 9.63 -16.72 -26.34
C PHE A 105 10.96 -16.81 -25.61
N LEU A 106 11.00 -16.48 -24.31
CA LEU A 106 12.22 -16.66 -23.50
C LEU A 106 12.62 -18.14 -23.42
N SER A 107 11.65 -19.03 -23.21
CA SER A 107 11.92 -20.47 -23.09
C SER A 107 12.41 -21.08 -24.42
N VAL A 108 11.81 -20.65 -25.54
CA VAL A 108 12.22 -21.03 -26.89
C VAL A 108 13.60 -20.45 -27.23
N ALA A 109 13.87 -19.20 -26.88
CA ALA A 109 15.18 -18.58 -27.08
C ALA A 109 16.29 -19.34 -26.34
N VAL A 110 16.04 -19.75 -25.09
CA VAL A 110 16.99 -20.60 -24.33
C VAL A 110 17.21 -21.95 -25.02
N ALA A 111 16.14 -22.59 -25.50
CA ALA A 111 16.26 -23.87 -26.21
C ALA A 111 17.05 -23.75 -27.53
N LEU A 112 16.86 -22.65 -28.26
CA LEU A 112 17.59 -22.37 -29.51
C LEU A 112 19.07 -22.07 -29.27
N ILE A 113 19.39 -21.28 -28.24
CA ILE A 113 20.79 -20.93 -27.90
C ILE A 113 21.59 -22.18 -27.52
N LYS A 114 20.97 -23.13 -26.82
CA LYS A 114 21.67 -24.36 -26.40
C LYS A 114 21.58 -25.53 -27.40
N GLY A 115 20.94 -25.33 -28.56
CA GLY A 115 21.05 -26.22 -29.71
C GLY A 115 20.19 -27.50 -29.68
N SER A 116 19.34 -27.73 -28.68
CA SER A 116 18.42 -28.89 -28.68
C SER A 116 17.06 -28.61 -28.02
N PHE A 117 16.00 -29.20 -28.58
CA PHE A 117 14.64 -29.14 -28.00
C PHE A 117 14.54 -29.83 -26.63
N SER A 118 15.43 -30.77 -26.32
CA SER A 118 15.51 -31.42 -25.01
C SER A 118 15.95 -30.50 -23.88
N GLN A 119 16.55 -29.34 -24.21
CA GLN A 119 16.98 -28.34 -23.24
C GLN A 119 15.97 -27.21 -23.06
N PHE A 120 14.71 -27.43 -23.46
CA PHE A 120 13.63 -26.50 -23.15
C PHE A 120 13.49 -26.36 -21.63
N PRO A 121 13.55 -25.13 -21.07
CA PRO A 121 13.49 -24.92 -19.63
C PRO A 121 12.05 -25.06 -19.12
N PHE A 122 11.57 -26.31 -19.04
CA PHE A 122 10.19 -26.65 -18.73
C PHE A 122 9.72 -26.07 -17.39
N LEU A 123 10.55 -26.19 -16.34
CA LEU A 123 10.21 -25.69 -15.00
C LEU A 123 10.05 -24.16 -14.99
N PHE A 124 10.93 -23.43 -15.68
CA PHE A 124 10.82 -21.98 -15.85
C PHE A 124 9.54 -21.57 -16.58
N PHE A 125 9.21 -22.25 -17.68
CA PHE A 125 7.98 -22.00 -18.42
C PHE A 125 6.73 -22.23 -17.57
N VAL A 126 6.70 -23.33 -16.80
CA VAL A 126 5.60 -23.64 -15.87
C VAL A 126 5.46 -22.57 -14.79
N LEU A 127 6.57 -22.10 -14.21
CA LEU A 127 6.53 -21.03 -13.20
C LEU A 127 5.96 -19.73 -13.79
N ILE A 128 6.36 -19.34 -15.01
CA ILE A 128 5.82 -18.14 -15.67
C ILE A 128 4.35 -18.33 -16.03
N LEU A 129 3.94 -19.52 -16.45
CA LEU A 129 2.54 -19.84 -16.71
C LEU A 129 1.70 -19.68 -15.44
N LEU A 130 2.17 -20.17 -14.29
CA LEU A 130 1.50 -19.98 -13.00
C LEU A 130 1.34 -18.49 -12.67
N VAL A 131 2.38 -17.69 -12.90
CA VAL A 131 2.35 -16.23 -12.72
C VAL A 131 1.33 -15.59 -13.67
N ALA A 132 1.29 -15.99 -14.94
CA ALA A 132 0.34 -15.48 -15.92
C ALA A 132 -1.12 -15.78 -15.52
N VAL A 133 -1.40 -17.03 -15.13
CA VAL A 133 -2.73 -17.45 -14.65
C VAL A 133 -3.12 -16.65 -13.41
N PHE A 134 -2.18 -16.45 -12.48
CA PHE A 134 -2.46 -15.68 -11.28
C PHE A 134 -2.74 -14.20 -11.57
N LEU A 135 -1.95 -13.56 -12.44
CA LEU A 135 -2.17 -12.18 -12.88
C LEU A 135 -3.52 -11.99 -13.59
N PHE A 136 -3.96 -12.99 -14.36
CA PHE A 136 -5.28 -13.00 -14.97
C PHE A 136 -6.40 -12.87 -13.92
N TYR A 137 -6.38 -13.72 -12.89
CA TYR A 137 -7.37 -13.66 -11.82
C TYR A 137 -7.28 -12.37 -11.00
N TYR A 138 -6.05 -11.88 -10.78
CA TYR A 138 -5.82 -10.62 -10.07
C TYR A 138 -6.47 -9.43 -10.78
N ILE A 139 -6.24 -9.29 -12.10
CA ILE A 139 -6.78 -8.19 -12.90
C ILE A 139 -8.29 -8.36 -13.11
N LYS A 140 -8.78 -9.59 -13.30
CA LYS A 140 -10.22 -9.87 -13.42
C LYS A 140 -10.98 -9.44 -12.17
N ALA A 141 -10.42 -9.68 -10.99
CA ALA A 141 -11.02 -9.29 -9.71
C ALA A 141 -10.83 -7.81 -9.36
N TYR A 142 -10.08 -7.04 -10.16
CA TYR A 142 -9.70 -5.67 -9.85
C TYR A 142 -10.89 -4.69 -9.72
N PRO A 143 -11.93 -4.72 -10.59
CA PRO A 143 -13.10 -3.87 -10.42
C PRO A 143 -13.84 -4.13 -9.11
N GLN A 144 -13.97 -5.39 -8.71
CA GLN A 144 -14.57 -5.78 -7.42
C GLN A 144 -13.76 -5.23 -6.25
N ARG A 145 -12.42 -5.26 -6.34
CA ARG A 145 -11.53 -4.71 -5.31
C ARG A 145 -11.70 -3.20 -5.19
N LEU A 146 -11.71 -2.47 -6.30
CA LEU A 146 -11.96 -1.02 -6.30
C LEU A 146 -13.34 -0.67 -5.72
N ALA A 147 -14.38 -1.42 -6.08
CA ALA A 147 -15.72 -1.24 -5.53
C ALA A 147 -15.74 -1.47 -4.01
N ASN A 148 -15.04 -2.51 -3.54
CA ASN A 148 -14.91 -2.77 -2.12
C ASN A 148 -14.10 -1.67 -1.40
N GLN A 149 -13.01 -1.18 -2.00
CA GLN A 149 -12.24 -0.06 -1.45
C GLN A 149 -13.11 1.19 -1.32
N TRP A 150 -13.87 1.53 -2.37
CA TRP A 150 -14.82 2.63 -2.35
C TRP A 150 -15.83 2.49 -1.22
N ARG A 151 -16.49 1.32 -1.14
CA ARG A 151 -17.47 1.00 -0.11
C ARG A 151 -16.90 1.14 1.30
N LEU A 152 -15.69 0.64 1.55
CA LEU A 152 -15.04 0.75 2.86
C LEU A 152 -14.69 2.20 3.20
N LYS A 153 -14.31 3.00 2.19
CA LYS A 153 -14.02 4.42 2.35
C LYS A 153 -15.28 5.22 2.65
N ALA A 154 -16.35 4.98 1.91
CA ALA A 154 -17.68 5.53 2.20
C ALA A 154 -18.18 5.08 3.59
N SER A 155 -17.92 3.84 4.01
CA SER A 155 -18.31 3.33 5.33
C SER A 155 -17.66 4.11 6.48
N SER A 156 -16.41 4.56 6.32
CA SER A 156 -15.76 5.44 7.32
C SER A 156 -16.45 6.80 7.48
N GLN A 157 -17.22 7.22 6.48
CA GLN A 157 -17.90 8.51 6.44
C GLN A 157 -19.39 8.42 6.82
N MET A 158 -19.93 7.22 7.01
CA MET A 158 -21.33 7.02 7.39
C MET A 158 -21.69 7.73 8.70
N VAL A 159 -20.86 7.55 9.72
CA VAL A 159 -21.12 8.16 11.03
C VAL A 159 -21.01 9.69 10.97
N PRO A 160 -19.93 10.28 10.42
CA PRO A 160 -19.89 11.73 10.17
C PRO A 160 -21.07 12.24 9.35
N ALA A 161 -21.53 11.48 8.34
CA ALA A 161 -22.67 11.87 7.51
C ALA A 161 -23.96 11.97 8.31
N ILE A 162 -24.31 10.91 9.06
CA ILE A 162 -25.49 10.92 9.93
C ILE A 162 -25.35 12.02 10.99
N LEU A 163 -24.17 12.20 11.58
CA LEU A 163 -23.91 13.27 12.54
C LEU A 163 -24.19 14.66 11.94
N TYR A 164 -23.71 14.94 10.72
CA TYR A 164 -23.95 16.23 10.06
C TYR A 164 -25.43 16.45 9.74
N ILE A 165 -26.09 15.43 9.23
CA ILE A 165 -27.52 15.49 8.91
C ILE A 165 -28.32 15.73 10.19
N VAL A 166 -28.06 14.96 11.24
CA VAL A 166 -28.72 15.08 12.56
C VAL A 166 -28.50 16.47 13.17
N VAL A 167 -27.26 16.96 13.19
CA VAL A 167 -26.93 18.29 13.72
C VAL A 167 -27.71 19.38 12.96
N TYR A 168 -27.79 19.28 11.63
CA TYR A 168 -28.53 20.25 10.82
C TYR A 168 -30.06 20.14 11.04
N MET A 169 -30.59 18.92 11.07
CA MET A 169 -32.02 18.59 11.21
C MET A 169 -32.60 18.95 12.57
N ARG A 170 -31.81 18.86 13.65
CA ARG A 170 -32.23 19.29 15.00
C ARG A 170 -32.73 20.73 15.02
N HIS A 171 -32.14 21.58 14.19
CA HIS A 171 -32.54 22.97 14.08
C HIS A 171 -33.59 23.18 12.99
N THR A 172 -33.26 22.77 11.77
CA THR A 172 -34.08 23.02 10.57
C THR A 172 -34.57 21.67 10.05
N PRO A 173 -35.88 21.35 10.20
CA PRO A 173 -36.45 20.09 9.72
C PRO A 173 -36.59 20.11 8.20
N ASN A 174 -35.45 20.10 7.51
CA ASN A 174 -35.36 20.07 6.06
C ASN A 174 -34.23 19.11 5.67
N LEU A 175 -34.63 17.93 5.21
CA LEU A 175 -33.72 16.85 4.82
C LEU A 175 -32.81 17.26 3.67
N GLU A 176 -33.35 17.98 2.68
CA GLU A 176 -32.61 18.42 1.49
C GLU A 176 -31.41 19.29 1.87
N LYS A 177 -31.65 20.33 2.68
CA LYS A 177 -30.57 21.22 3.15
C LYS A 177 -29.61 20.50 4.09
N ALA A 178 -30.09 19.51 4.85
CA ALA A 178 -29.23 18.70 5.72
C ALA A 178 -28.27 17.81 4.92
N ILE A 179 -28.76 17.18 3.84
CA ILE A 179 -27.93 16.38 2.93
C ILE A 179 -26.98 17.28 2.14
N ALA A 180 -27.42 18.47 1.71
CA ALA A 180 -26.55 19.45 1.06
C ALA A 180 -25.41 19.86 2.00
N PHE A 181 -25.74 20.22 3.25
CA PHE A 181 -24.75 20.53 4.28
C PHE A 181 -23.78 19.37 4.52
N ALA A 182 -24.27 18.13 4.59
CA ALA A 182 -23.41 16.96 4.72
C ALA A 182 -22.50 16.79 3.50
N SER A 183 -23.00 16.99 2.28
CA SER A 183 -22.23 16.84 1.03
C SER A 183 -21.08 17.84 0.89
N GLU A 184 -21.18 19.02 1.51
CA GLU A 184 -20.13 20.04 1.52
C GLU A 184 -19.03 19.78 2.54
N HIS A 185 -19.36 19.08 3.63
CA HIS A 185 -18.48 18.89 4.78
C HIS A 185 -17.95 17.46 4.92
N LEU A 186 -18.49 16.52 4.15
CA LEU A 186 -17.94 15.19 4.00
C LEU A 186 -16.77 15.20 3.03
N GLN A 187 -15.86 14.25 3.25
CA GLN A 187 -14.81 13.97 2.29
C GLN A 187 -15.33 13.06 1.19
N TYR A 188 -14.56 13.00 0.11
CA TYR A 188 -14.74 11.98 -0.91
C TYR A 188 -14.52 10.59 -0.28
N PRO A 189 -15.37 9.58 -0.55
CA PRO A 189 -16.34 9.49 -1.64
C PRO A 189 -17.80 9.84 -1.32
N LEU A 190 -18.23 9.78 -0.05
CA LEU A 190 -19.65 9.93 0.29
C LEU A 190 -20.18 11.34 -0.03
N SER A 191 -19.31 12.35 -0.01
CA SER A 191 -19.65 13.70 -0.46
C SER A 191 -20.10 13.75 -1.92
N LEU A 192 -19.45 12.98 -2.81
CA LEU A 192 -19.82 12.88 -4.22
C LEU A 192 -21.10 12.07 -4.40
N ASP A 193 -21.27 11.01 -3.61
CA ASP A 193 -22.50 10.20 -3.65
C ASP A 193 -23.73 11.05 -3.30
N PHE A 194 -23.68 11.85 -2.23
CA PHE A 194 -24.77 12.76 -1.88
C PHE A 194 -24.99 13.85 -2.94
N ARG A 195 -23.91 14.40 -3.48
CA ARG A 195 -23.94 15.32 -4.63
C ARG A 195 -24.61 14.71 -5.85
N LYS A 196 -24.37 13.42 -6.11
CA LYS A 196 -25.01 12.67 -7.20
C LYS A 196 -26.51 12.46 -6.97
N VAL A 197 -26.96 12.31 -5.72
CA VAL A 197 -28.40 12.28 -5.38
C VAL A 197 -29.10 13.59 -5.82
N PHE A 198 -28.47 14.74 -5.61
CA PHE A 198 -29.00 16.02 -6.14
C PHE A 198 -28.97 16.05 -7.67
N TYR A 199 -27.86 15.60 -8.28
CA TYR A 199 -27.71 15.58 -9.72
C TYR A 199 -28.74 14.69 -10.42
N ASP A 200 -29.00 13.48 -9.90
CA ASP A 200 -29.97 12.55 -10.47
C ASP A 200 -31.41 13.13 -10.44
N MET A 201 -31.74 13.95 -9.43
CA MET A 201 -32.98 14.72 -9.42
C MET A 201 -32.95 15.86 -10.46
N GLU A 202 -31.85 16.64 -10.55
CA GLU A 202 -31.73 17.77 -11.48
C GLU A 202 -31.84 17.35 -12.96
N ILE A 203 -31.34 16.17 -13.32
CA ILE A 203 -31.46 15.60 -14.67
C ILE A 203 -32.82 14.95 -14.92
N GLY A 204 -33.73 14.96 -13.95
CA GLY A 204 -35.08 14.41 -14.05
C GLY A 204 -35.16 12.88 -13.99
N LYS A 205 -34.13 12.19 -13.50
CA LYS A 205 -34.17 10.73 -13.31
C LYS A 205 -35.07 10.34 -12.13
N PHE A 206 -35.12 11.17 -11.09
CA PHE A 206 -36.04 11.04 -9.97
C PHE A 206 -36.82 12.34 -9.75
N SER A 207 -38.01 12.23 -9.18
CA SER A 207 -38.92 13.38 -8.97
C SER A 207 -38.60 14.18 -7.71
N THR A 208 -38.01 13.52 -6.70
CA THR A 208 -37.70 14.13 -5.41
C THR A 208 -36.34 13.66 -4.88
N ILE A 209 -35.74 14.45 -3.99
CA ILE A 209 -34.49 14.06 -3.30
C ILE A 209 -34.69 12.78 -2.50
N LYS A 210 -35.86 12.62 -1.87
CA LYS A 210 -36.20 11.42 -1.11
C LYS A 210 -36.12 10.17 -1.99
N GLU A 211 -36.79 10.19 -3.15
CA GLU A 211 -36.79 9.05 -4.07
C GLU A 211 -35.38 8.72 -4.59
N SER A 212 -34.59 9.75 -4.91
CA SER A 212 -33.20 9.56 -5.32
C SER A 212 -32.30 9.02 -4.19
N LEU A 213 -32.52 9.50 -2.95
CA LEU A 213 -31.81 9.05 -1.77
C LEU A 213 -32.15 7.60 -1.44
N ASP A 214 -33.43 7.21 -1.46
CA ASP A 214 -33.88 5.84 -1.25
C ASP A 214 -33.24 4.88 -2.27
N ASN A 215 -33.14 5.30 -3.54
CA ASN A 215 -32.45 4.53 -4.57
C ASN A 215 -30.95 4.35 -4.27
N TYR A 216 -30.30 5.40 -3.77
CA TYR A 216 -28.91 5.33 -3.34
C TYR A 216 -28.73 4.43 -2.10
N LEU A 217 -29.61 4.55 -1.10
CA LEU A 217 -29.56 3.78 0.14
C LEU A 217 -29.77 2.28 -0.12
N ASP A 218 -30.50 1.90 -1.16
CA ASP A 218 -30.70 0.49 -1.51
C ASP A 218 -29.39 -0.23 -1.87
N ILE A 219 -28.39 0.50 -2.39
CA ILE A 219 -27.03 -0.03 -2.65
C ILE A 219 -26.39 -0.54 -1.35
N TRP A 220 -26.75 0.03 -0.20
CA TRP A 220 -26.21 -0.29 1.10
C TRP A 220 -26.92 -1.45 1.80
N ARG A 221 -28.01 -1.99 1.25
CA ARG A 221 -28.85 -3.01 1.91
C ARG A 221 -28.06 -4.26 2.31
N ASP A 222 -27.16 -4.72 1.43
CA ASP A 222 -26.33 -5.90 1.66
C ASP A 222 -25.14 -5.65 2.62
N TYR A 223 -24.85 -4.38 2.96
CA TYR A 223 -23.60 -3.99 3.60
C TYR A 223 -23.79 -3.25 4.93
N SER A 224 -24.86 -2.46 5.05
CA SER A 224 -25.12 -1.60 6.19
C SER A 224 -26.60 -1.28 6.36
N SER A 225 -27.36 -2.23 6.88
CA SER A 225 -28.75 -2.01 7.30
C SER A 225 -28.86 -0.89 8.33
N GLU A 226 -27.88 -0.76 9.22
CA GLU A 226 -27.89 0.25 10.28
C GLU A 226 -27.77 1.68 9.73
N PHE A 227 -27.11 1.85 8.57
CA PHE A 227 -27.03 3.13 7.89
C PHE A 227 -28.38 3.52 7.28
N ILE A 228 -29.06 2.55 6.67
CA ILE A 228 -30.40 2.72 6.10
C ILE A 228 -31.42 3.04 7.21
N GLU A 229 -31.41 2.26 8.29
CA GLU A 229 -32.26 2.50 9.46
C GLU A 229 -32.05 3.89 10.05
N SER A 230 -30.80 4.36 10.09
CA SER A 230 -30.49 5.72 10.55
C SER A 230 -31.11 6.79 9.66
N PHE A 231 -31.08 6.63 8.33
CA PHE A 231 -31.78 7.52 7.42
C PHE A 231 -33.30 7.47 7.58
N HIS A 232 -33.89 6.29 7.72
CA HIS A 232 -35.33 6.17 7.96
C HIS A 232 -35.76 6.80 9.30
N LEU A 233 -34.92 6.75 10.34
CA LEU A 233 -35.16 7.47 11.60
C LEU A 233 -35.05 8.99 11.42
N ILE A 234 -34.12 9.47 10.59
CA ILE A 234 -34.04 10.91 10.24
C ILE A 234 -35.31 11.32 9.47
N GLU A 235 -35.76 10.53 8.53
CA GLU A 235 -36.98 10.79 7.76
C GLU A 235 -38.23 10.77 8.64
N SER A 236 -38.35 9.78 9.53
CA SER A 236 -39.50 9.68 10.45
C SER A 236 -39.58 10.88 11.38
N SER A 237 -38.44 11.48 11.74
CA SER A 237 -38.39 12.70 12.54
C SER A 237 -39.08 13.91 11.89
N LEU A 238 -39.25 13.94 10.56
CA LEU A 238 -39.99 15.00 9.87
C LEU A 238 -41.51 14.93 10.13
N PHE A 239 -42.01 13.75 10.51
CA PHE A 239 -43.42 13.51 10.77
C PHE A 239 -43.75 13.53 12.27
N GLU A 240 -42.75 13.71 13.14
CA GLU A 240 -42.94 13.80 14.60
C GLU A 240 -43.47 15.19 14.98
N PRO A 241 -44.68 15.29 15.58
CA PRO A 241 -45.27 16.57 15.96
C PRO A 241 -44.62 17.17 17.22
N ASP A 242 -44.10 16.33 18.13
CA ASP A 242 -43.42 16.80 19.33
C ASP A 242 -41.92 17.03 19.08
N ASN A 243 -41.46 18.26 19.34
CA ASN A 243 -40.07 18.65 19.10
C ASN A 243 -39.09 17.88 20.01
N GLY A 244 -39.51 17.52 21.24
CA GLY A 244 -38.72 16.70 22.14
C GLY A 244 -38.46 15.31 21.57
N ARG A 245 -39.53 14.59 21.21
CA ARG A 245 -39.48 13.28 20.56
C ARG A 245 -38.71 13.31 19.26
N ARG A 246 -38.91 14.33 18.43
CA ARG A 246 -38.13 14.53 17.19
C ARG A 246 -36.62 14.53 17.44
N ILE A 247 -36.16 15.28 18.44
CA ILE A 247 -34.72 15.34 18.79
C ILE A 247 -34.23 13.98 19.29
N VAL A 248 -35.03 13.27 20.09
CA VAL A 248 -34.71 11.92 20.56
C VAL A 248 -34.62 10.93 19.40
N THR A 249 -35.52 11.00 18.41
CA THR A 249 -35.47 10.17 17.20
C THR A 249 -34.21 10.45 16.38
N LEU A 250 -33.82 11.72 16.23
CA LEU A 250 -32.56 12.10 15.59
C LEU A 250 -31.35 11.59 16.36
N GLU A 251 -31.36 11.63 17.69
CA GLU A 251 -30.31 11.01 18.52
C GLU A 251 -30.24 9.51 18.36
N LYS A 252 -31.41 8.86 18.29
CA LYS A 252 -31.48 7.42 18.07
C LYS A 252 -30.88 7.02 16.72
N SER A 253 -31.09 7.82 15.67
CA SER A 253 -30.47 7.58 14.35
C SER A 253 -28.94 7.60 14.43
N LEU A 254 -28.35 8.55 15.16
CA LEU A 254 -26.90 8.59 15.36
C LEU A 254 -26.42 7.39 16.17
N GLN A 255 -27.16 6.98 17.20
CA GLN A 255 -26.81 5.81 18.00
C GLN A 255 -26.84 4.52 17.17
N VAL A 256 -27.84 4.32 16.33
CA VAL A 256 -27.98 3.11 15.50
C VAL A 256 -26.78 2.94 14.55
N VAL A 257 -26.36 3.99 13.84
CA VAL A 257 -25.18 3.90 12.97
C VAL A 257 -23.89 3.66 13.76
N LEU A 258 -23.78 4.23 14.97
CA LEU A 258 -22.61 4.03 15.85
C LEU A 258 -22.50 2.58 16.32
N ASP A 259 -23.60 2.03 16.82
CA ASP A 259 -23.66 0.65 17.30
C ASP A 259 -23.41 -0.33 16.13
N GLY A 260 -23.95 -0.03 14.94
CA GLY A 260 -23.69 -0.82 13.73
C GLY A 260 -22.20 -0.82 13.31
N VAL A 261 -21.53 0.34 13.37
CA VAL A 261 -20.09 0.41 13.10
C VAL A 261 -19.28 -0.30 14.19
N TYR A 262 -19.69 -0.18 15.45
CA TYR A 262 -19.07 -0.90 16.57
C TYR A 262 -19.12 -2.41 16.37
N ASP A 263 -20.29 -2.96 16.04
CA ASP A 263 -20.48 -4.40 15.82
C ASP A 263 -19.70 -4.91 14.61
N LYS A 264 -19.63 -4.12 13.53
CA LYS A 264 -18.81 -4.46 12.35
C LYS A 264 -17.33 -4.50 12.66
N MET A 265 -16.85 -3.54 13.45
CA MET A 265 -15.46 -3.50 13.89
C MET A 265 -15.11 -4.70 14.78
N LEU A 266 -16.03 -5.10 15.67
CA LEU A 266 -15.87 -6.31 16.48
C LEU A 266 -15.82 -7.59 15.62
N LYS A 267 -16.75 -7.74 14.67
CA LYS A 267 -16.74 -8.87 13.72
C LYS A 267 -15.45 -8.91 12.91
N PHE A 268 -14.97 -7.75 12.45
CA PHE A 268 -13.69 -7.63 11.76
C PHE A 268 -12.53 -8.15 12.61
N THR A 269 -12.41 -7.72 13.87
CA THR A 269 -11.32 -8.18 14.76
C THR A 269 -11.26 -9.69 14.92
N HIS A 270 -12.40 -10.38 14.97
CA HIS A 270 -12.42 -11.85 15.02
C HIS A 270 -12.05 -12.49 13.67
N ASN A 271 -12.55 -11.94 12.57
CA ASN A 271 -12.36 -12.52 11.23
C ASN A 271 -10.96 -12.31 10.65
N VAL A 272 -10.21 -11.33 11.16
CA VAL A 272 -8.90 -10.92 10.61
C VAL A 272 -7.74 -11.75 11.16
N ARG A 273 -7.89 -12.33 12.35
CA ARG A 273 -6.82 -13.09 13.02
C ARG A 273 -6.28 -14.22 12.15
N SER A 274 -7.16 -15.07 11.63
CA SER A 274 -6.75 -16.23 10.80
C SER A 274 -6.13 -15.79 9.45
N PRO A 275 -6.75 -14.89 8.67
CA PRO A 275 -6.14 -14.38 7.45
C PRO A 275 -4.78 -13.70 7.66
N LEU A 276 -4.59 -12.94 8.74
CA LEU A 276 -3.28 -12.36 9.06
C LEU A 276 -2.24 -13.43 9.42
N THR A 277 -2.67 -14.45 10.16
CA THR A 277 -1.80 -15.60 10.47
C THR A 277 -1.37 -16.29 9.18
N ASN A 278 -2.27 -16.48 8.22
CA ASN A 278 -1.94 -17.07 6.91
C ASN A 278 -0.98 -16.19 6.10
N VAL A 279 -1.20 -14.87 6.08
CA VAL A 279 -0.28 -13.89 5.45
C VAL A 279 1.12 -14.03 6.03
N TYR A 280 1.22 -14.09 7.36
CA TYR A 280 2.49 -14.25 8.06
C TYR A 280 3.14 -15.61 7.80
N MET A 281 2.40 -16.70 7.93
CA MET A 281 2.91 -18.06 7.75
C MET A 281 3.43 -18.27 6.33
N LEU A 282 2.69 -17.81 5.33
CA LEU A 282 3.09 -17.92 3.92
C LEU A 282 4.15 -16.90 3.52
N GLY A 283 4.10 -15.71 4.11
CA GLY A 283 4.99 -14.61 3.75
C GLY A 283 6.34 -14.66 4.43
N VAL A 284 6.46 -15.34 5.57
CA VAL A 284 7.71 -15.39 6.35
C VAL A 284 8.09 -16.83 6.70
N VAL A 285 7.24 -17.56 7.42
CA VAL A 285 7.63 -18.85 8.01
C VAL A 285 7.95 -19.89 6.96
N LEU A 286 7.00 -20.18 6.06
CA LEU A 286 7.17 -21.20 5.03
C LEU A 286 8.38 -20.91 4.12
N PRO A 287 8.57 -19.66 3.62
CA PRO A 287 9.77 -19.33 2.87
C PRO A 287 11.05 -19.50 3.71
N THR A 288 11.10 -19.06 4.96
CA THR A 288 12.30 -19.22 5.81
C THR A 288 12.66 -20.70 6.05
N LEU A 289 11.66 -21.57 6.21
CA LEU A 289 11.87 -23.02 6.27
C LEU A 289 12.38 -23.56 4.92
N GLY A 290 11.79 -23.11 3.82
CA GLY A 290 12.24 -23.45 2.47
C GLY A 290 13.68 -23.01 2.20
N LEU A 291 14.08 -21.84 2.68
CA LEU A 291 15.44 -21.32 2.55
C LEU A 291 16.47 -22.28 3.16
N ALA A 292 16.19 -22.85 4.33
CA ALA A 292 17.12 -23.77 4.98
C ALA A 292 17.38 -25.04 4.17
N LEU A 293 16.42 -25.46 3.34
CA LEU A 293 16.54 -26.64 2.49
C LEU A 293 17.17 -26.33 1.12
N LEU A 294 17.21 -25.06 0.69
CA LEU A 294 17.68 -24.69 -0.65
C LEU A 294 19.12 -25.12 -0.96
N PRO A 295 20.12 -24.96 -0.07
CA PRO A 295 21.48 -25.35 -0.39
C PRO A 295 21.60 -26.86 -0.67
N LEU A 296 20.94 -27.69 0.16
CA LEU A 296 20.91 -29.14 0.00
C LEU A 296 20.11 -29.55 -1.23
N ALA A 297 18.92 -28.99 -1.41
CA ALA A 297 18.07 -29.28 -2.56
C ALA A 297 18.76 -28.91 -3.88
N SER A 298 19.45 -27.77 -3.93
CA SER A 298 20.21 -27.37 -5.11
C SER A 298 21.38 -28.30 -5.42
N ALA A 299 22.01 -28.88 -4.40
CA ALA A 299 23.14 -29.76 -4.59
C ALA A 299 22.69 -31.18 -5.00
N MET A 300 21.53 -31.65 -4.53
CA MET A 300 21.00 -32.99 -4.84
C MET A 300 20.18 -33.07 -6.14
N VAL A 301 19.48 -32.00 -6.51
CA VAL A 301 18.53 -31.99 -7.64
C VAL A 301 19.22 -31.63 -8.97
N GLY A 302 20.51 -31.31 -8.93
CA GLY A 302 21.35 -31.08 -10.13
C GLY A 302 20.78 -30.02 -11.07
N ASP A 303 20.76 -30.31 -12.37
CA ASP A 303 20.41 -29.37 -13.44
C ASP A 303 18.95 -28.85 -13.40
N TYR A 304 18.04 -29.52 -12.67
CA TYR A 304 16.64 -29.11 -12.60
C TYR A 304 16.40 -27.81 -11.79
N LEU A 305 17.27 -27.48 -10.83
CA LEU A 305 17.11 -26.31 -9.96
C LEU A 305 18.22 -25.27 -10.14
N LYS A 306 18.01 -24.32 -11.06
CA LYS A 306 18.87 -23.15 -11.26
C LYS A 306 18.46 -21.91 -10.44
N TRP A 307 19.39 -20.95 -10.34
CA TRP A 307 19.24 -19.70 -9.58
C TRP A 307 18.03 -18.86 -9.98
N TYR A 308 17.67 -18.85 -11.27
CA TYR A 308 16.51 -18.11 -11.77
C TYR A 308 15.17 -18.68 -11.29
N HIS A 309 15.09 -19.98 -10.99
CA HIS A 309 13.88 -20.57 -10.40
C HIS A 309 13.67 -20.06 -8.98
N ILE A 310 14.74 -19.99 -8.18
CA ILE A 310 14.72 -19.43 -6.83
C ILE A 310 14.30 -17.97 -6.87
N LEU A 311 14.84 -17.18 -7.81
CA LEU A 311 14.44 -15.78 -7.99
C LEU A 311 12.94 -15.65 -8.30
N ILE A 312 12.38 -16.44 -9.22
CA ILE A 312 10.96 -16.34 -9.57
C ILE A 312 10.08 -16.73 -8.38
N VAL A 313 10.41 -17.83 -7.69
CA VAL A 313 9.61 -18.32 -6.57
C VAL A 313 9.64 -17.33 -5.40
N PHE A 314 10.83 -16.91 -4.97
CA PHE A 314 10.98 -16.05 -3.79
C PHE A 314 10.76 -14.57 -4.06
N ASN A 315 11.06 -14.03 -5.25
CA ASN A 315 10.96 -12.59 -5.50
C ASN A 315 9.74 -12.18 -6.32
N LEU A 316 8.98 -13.16 -6.85
CA LEU A 316 7.81 -12.87 -7.66
C LEU A 316 6.58 -13.63 -7.17
N ILE A 317 6.61 -14.96 -7.12
CA ILE A 317 5.42 -15.76 -6.74
C ILE A 317 5.02 -15.52 -5.28
N ILE A 318 5.93 -15.78 -4.33
CA ILE A 318 5.64 -15.67 -2.89
C ILE A 318 5.22 -14.23 -2.52
N PRO A 319 5.98 -13.17 -2.83
CA PRO A 319 5.64 -11.81 -2.44
C PRO A 319 4.34 -11.33 -3.09
N PHE A 320 4.07 -11.71 -4.34
CA PHE A 320 2.82 -11.34 -5.00
C PHE A 320 1.62 -12.06 -4.38
N PHE A 321 1.76 -13.34 -4.01
CA PHE A 321 0.72 -14.08 -3.30
C PHE A 321 0.44 -13.50 -1.90
N VAL A 322 1.50 -13.15 -1.17
CA VAL A 322 1.38 -12.49 0.15
C VAL A 322 0.73 -11.12 -0.01
N PHE A 323 1.11 -10.33 -1.01
CA PHE A 323 0.49 -9.06 -1.32
C PHE A 323 -1.01 -9.22 -1.62
N TYR A 324 -1.39 -10.21 -2.43
CA TYR A 324 -2.78 -10.52 -2.73
C TYR A 324 -3.58 -10.86 -1.46
N LEU A 325 -3.01 -11.69 -0.58
CA LEU A 325 -3.64 -12.04 0.69
C LEU A 325 -3.76 -10.81 1.60
N VAL A 326 -2.69 -10.03 1.77
CA VAL A 326 -2.71 -8.78 2.54
C VAL A 326 -3.84 -7.91 2.04
N ASP A 327 -3.89 -7.63 0.74
CA ASP A 327 -4.93 -6.80 0.15
C ASP A 327 -6.34 -7.34 0.44
N ASN A 328 -6.56 -8.66 0.33
CA ASN A 328 -7.84 -9.27 0.73
C ASN A 328 -8.17 -9.07 2.22
N VAL A 329 -7.19 -9.15 3.12
CA VAL A 329 -7.41 -8.89 4.56
C VAL A 329 -7.72 -7.41 4.79
N LEU A 330 -7.02 -6.51 4.10
CA LEU A 330 -7.24 -5.07 4.20
C LEU A 330 -8.65 -4.68 3.74
N LEU A 331 -9.20 -5.37 2.74
CA LEU A 331 -10.58 -5.18 2.27
C LEU A 331 -11.66 -5.59 3.29
N LEU A 332 -11.28 -6.17 4.43
CA LEU A 332 -12.21 -6.49 5.50
C LEU A 332 -12.35 -5.35 6.52
N ARG A 333 -11.41 -4.39 6.60
CA ARG A 333 -11.33 -3.37 7.68
C ARG A 333 -12.41 -2.29 7.53
N PRO A 334 -13.45 -2.25 8.41
CA PRO A 334 -14.44 -1.18 8.40
C PRO A 334 -13.80 0.14 8.83
N GLY A 335 -14.26 1.26 8.27
CA GLY A 335 -13.98 2.59 8.83
C GLY A 335 -12.53 3.06 8.80
N GLY A 336 -11.66 2.46 7.98
CA GLY A 336 -10.22 2.51 8.17
C GLY A 336 -9.38 3.37 7.22
N TYR A 337 -9.96 4.34 6.52
CA TYR A 337 -9.17 5.20 5.63
C TYR A 337 -8.56 6.33 6.43
N GLY A 338 -7.22 6.33 6.53
CA GLY A 338 -6.49 7.43 7.12
C GLY A 338 -6.73 8.71 6.34
N GLU A 339 -6.68 9.83 7.05
CA GLU A 339 -6.85 11.19 6.54
C GLU A 339 -5.69 11.60 5.61
N THR A 340 -5.46 10.87 4.53
CA THR A 340 -4.34 11.10 3.59
C THR A 340 -4.38 12.48 2.94
N GLU A 341 -5.56 13.11 2.84
CA GLU A 341 -5.72 14.47 2.34
C GLU A 341 -5.20 15.54 3.30
N LEU A 342 -5.16 15.28 4.61
CA LEU A 342 -4.61 16.23 5.59
C LEU A 342 -3.09 16.39 5.46
N LEU A 343 -2.40 15.36 4.97
CA LEU A 343 -0.95 15.42 4.73
C LEU A 343 -0.60 16.56 3.77
N ALA A 344 -1.42 16.77 2.73
CA ALA A 344 -1.20 17.79 1.72
C ALA A 344 -1.41 19.22 2.24
N ARG A 345 -2.12 19.39 3.36
CA ARG A 345 -2.35 20.69 4.00
C ARG A 345 -1.21 21.10 4.93
N ASN A 346 -0.27 20.20 5.24
CA ASN A 346 0.85 20.50 6.12
C ASN A 346 1.90 21.38 5.41
N PRO A 347 2.39 22.48 6.01
CA PRO A 347 3.46 23.31 5.44
C PRO A 347 4.74 22.53 5.06
N LEU A 348 5.04 21.46 5.80
CA LEU A 348 6.21 20.60 5.57
C LEU A 348 5.99 19.55 4.46
N TYR A 349 4.83 19.55 3.79
CA TYR A 349 4.54 18.60 2.71
C TYR A 349 5.52 18.66 1.52
N HIS A 350 6.17 19.81 1.33
CA HIS A 350 7.20 19.98 0.31
C HIS A 350 8.42 19.05 0.54
N GLU A 351 8.78 18.77 1.81
CA GLU A 351 9.83 17.81 2.17
C GLU A 351 9.44 16.40 1.72
N PHE A 352 8.16 16.04 1.91
CA PHE A 352 7.64 14.75 1.46
C PHE A 352 7.63 14.63 -0.06
N LYS A 353 7.35 15.69 -0.82
CA LYS A 353 7.31 15.60 -2.31
C LYS A 353 8.68 15.73 -2.96
N SER A 354 9.68 16.21 -2.24
CA SER A 354 11.01 16.49 -2.77
C SER A 354 11.68 15.26 -3.39
N LYS A 355 12.14 15.38 -4.63
CA LYS A 355 12.96 14.34 -5.30
C LYS A 355 14.43 14.36 -4.84
N LYS A 356 14.86 15.40 -4.11
CA LYS A 356 16.27 15.56 -3.67
C LYS A 356 16.74 14.37 -2.84
N SER A 357 15.89 13.85 -1.96
CA SER A 357 16.22 12.71 -1.09
C SER A 357 16.53 11.43 -1.89
N TYR A 358 15.84 11.21 -3.02
CA TYR A 358 16.13 10.08 -3.90
C TYR A 358 17.49 10.22 -4.58
N PHE A 359 17.83 11.43 -5.01
CA PHE A 359 19.11 11.70 -5.65
C PHE A 359 20.28 11.59 -4.65
N SER A 360 20.15 12.17 -3.45
CA SER A 360 21.17 12.07 -2.42
C SER A 360 21.38 10.63 -1.95
N ALA A 361 20.30 9.86 -1.79
CA ALA A 361 20.40 8.44 -1.45
C ALA A 361 21.06 7.65 -2.59
N GLY A 362 20.72 7.95 -3.84
CA GLY A 362 21.33 7.33 -5.02
C GLY A 362 22.85 7.51 -5.07
N ILE A 363 23.36 8.72 -4.81
CA ILE A 363 24.80 9.00 -4.79
C ILE A 363 25.53 8.18 -3.71
N ILE A 364 24.93 8.03 -2.52
CA ILE A 364 25.54 7.29 -1.42
C ILE A 364 25.51 5.77 -1.68
N CYS A 365 24.42 5.27 -2.27
CA CYS A 365 24.20 3.84 -2.50
C CYS A 365 24.92 3.29 -3.74
N LEU A 366 25.15 4.13 -4.75
CA LEU A 366 25.73 3.71 -6.02
C LEU A 366 27.16 3.13 -5.88
N PRO A 367 28.09 3.73 -5.10
CA PRO A 367 29.39 3.13 -4.82
C PRO A 367 29.27 1.75 -4.15
N ILE A 368 28.35 1.58 -3.20
CA ILE A 368 28.12 0.32 -2.49
C ILE A 368 27.59 -0.75 -3.46
N LEU A 369 26.71 -0.36 -4.39
CA LEU A 369 26.18 -1.26 -5.41
C LEU A 369 27.27 -1.70 -6.40
N ILE A 370 28.14 -0.77 -6.82
CA ILE A 370 29.27 -1.07 -7.71
C ILE A 370 30.24 -2.04 -7.02
N LEU A 371 30.55 -1.82 -5.74
CA LEU A 371 31.39 -2.74 -4.97
C LEU A 371 30.78 -4.15 -4.91
N GLY A 372 29.47 -4.26 -4.74
CA GLY A 372 28.80 -5.55 -4.74
C GLY A 372 28.80 -6.26 -6.10
N LEU A 373 28.75 -5.51 -7.21
CA LEU A 373 28.80 -6.03 -8.58
C LEU A 373 30.23 -6.27 -9.10
N MET A 374 31.25 -5.96 -8.29
CA MET A 374 32.67 -6.07 -8.67
C MET A 374 33.04 -7.44 -9.28
N PRO A 375 32.60 -8.61 -8.75
CA PRO A 375 32.94 -9.91 -9.34
C PRO A 375 32.54 -10.04 -10.81
N PHE A 376 31.38 -9.48 -11.19
CA PHE A 376 30.92 -9.51 -12.59
C PHE A 376 31.60 -8.45 -13.45
N ILE A 377 31.91 -7.29 -12.88
CA ILE A 377 32.67 -6.24 -13.57
C ILE A 377 34.04 -6.81 -13.96
N PHE A 378 34.69 -7.56 -13.06
CA PHE A 378 36.01 -8.12 -13.31
C PHE A 378 36.00 -9.29 -14.32
N GLN A 379 34.95 -10.10 -14.33
CA GLN A 379 34.87 -11.26 -15.23
C GLN A 379 34.31 -10.94 -16.63
N PHE A 380 33.31 -10.07 -16.74
CA PHE A 380 32.54 -9.87 -17.98
C PHE A 380 32.77 -8.53 -18.68
N THR A 381 33.52 -7.59 -18.08
CA THR A 381 33.82 -6.31 -18.72
C THR A 381 35.32 -6.16 -19.00
N PRO A 382 35.74 -5.44 -20.06
CA PRO A 382 37.15 -5.20 -20.36
C PRO A 382 37.80 -4.17 -19.42
N ILE A 383 37.09 -3.68 -18.40
CA ILE A 383 37.57 -2.66 -17.45
C ILE A 383 38.87 -3.10 -16.72
N PRO A 384 39.02 -4.35 -16.25
CA PRO A 384 40.26 -4.81 -15.62
C PRO A 384 41.44 -4.78 -16.60
N SER A 385 41.21 -5.16 -17.86
CA SER A 385 42.23 -5.13 -18.91
C SER A 385 42.69 -3.71 -19.26
N TRP A 386 41.80 -2.70 -19.16
CA TRP A 386 42.15 -1.29 -19.32
C TRP A 386 42.94 -0.73 -18.15
N LEU A 387 42.79 -1.30 -16.96
CA LEU A 387 43.49 -0.94 -15.73
C LEU A 387 44.77 -1.78 -15.50
N GLY A 388 45.09 -2.72 -16.39
CA GLY A 388 46.24 -3.63 -16.24
C GLY A 388 46.09 -4.67 -15.12
N LEU A 389 44.85 -4.98 -14.71
CA LEU A 389 44.54 -5.93 -13.65
C LEU A 389 44.13 -7.31 -14.23
N GLN A 390 44.52 -8.39 -13.55
CA GLN A 390 44.06 -9.75 -13.87
C GLN A 390 42.57 -9.94 -13.53
N SER A 391 41.91 -10.87 -14.23
CA SER A 391 40.46 -11.14 -14.12
C SER A 391 40.07 -11.77 -12.78
N ASP A 392 40.95 -12.57 -12.19
CA ASP A 392 40.79 -13.16 -10.85
C ASP A 392 42.18 -13.32 -10.23
N TYR A 393 42.35 -12.88 -8.98
CA TYR A 393 43.60 -13.03 -8.23
C TYR A 393 43.48 -14.19 -7.26
N THR A 394 44.63 -14.75 -6.89
CA THR A 394 44.71 -15.82 -5.89
C THR A 394 44.91 -15.23 -4.50
N TYR A 395 44.40 -15.86 -3.43
CA TYR A 395 44.61 -15.33 -2.06
C TYR A 395 46.11 -15.25 -1.68
N ALA A 396 46.95 -16.13 -2.24
CA ALA A 396 48.40 -16.09 -2.09
C ALA A 396 49.05 -14.85 -2.73
N GLU A 397 48.57 -14.40 -3.89
CA GLU A 397 49.10 -13.23 -4.62
C GLU A 397 48.75 -11.90 -3.91
N LEU A 398 47.73 -11.90 -3.06
CA LEU A 398 47.33 -10.78 -2.20
C LEU A 398 47.94 -10.82 -0.79
N GLY A 399 48.85 -11.77 -0.51
CA GLY A 399 49.56 -11.87 0.77
C GLY A 399 48.76 -12.50 1.91
N LEU A 400 47.65 -13.19 1.60
CA LEU A 400 46.79 -13.88 2.57
C LEU A 400 46.99 -15.39 2.50
N SER A 401 48.21 -15.85 2.82
CA SER A 401 48.63 -17.26 2.73
C SER A 401 47.82 -18.24 3.60
N ILE A 402 47.06 -17.73 4.58
CA ILE A 402 46.18 -18.53 5.46
C ILE A 402 44.99 -19.14 4.68
N PHE A 403 44.62 -18.57 3.53
CA PHE A 403 43.47 -19.01 2.74
C PHE A 403 43.83 -19.84 1.49
N GLY A 404 45.12 -20.18 1.30
CA GLY A 404 45.60 -21.06 0.22
C GLY A 404 45.62 -20.43 -1.18
N ASP A 405 45.75 -21.28 -2.21
CA ASP A 405 45.78 -20.90 -3.64
C ASP A 405 44.37 -20.84 -4.29
N GLU A 406 43.31 -20.62 -3.51
CA GLU A 406 41.98 -20.43 -4.07
C GLU A 406 41.87 -19.05 -4.77
N LYS A 407 41.14 -19.01 -5.89
CA LYS A 407 40.79 -17.77 -6.57
C LYS A 407 39.76 -16.98 -5.75
N ILE A 408 39.83 -15.65 -5.78
CA ILE A 408 39.00 -14.75 -4.95
C ILE A 408 37.54 -14.77 -5.36
N PHE A 409 37.25 -14.75 -6.66
CA PHE A 409 35.89 -14.82 -7.17
C PHE A 409 35.47 -16.25 -7.52
N ASN A 410 36.43 -17.11 -7.86
CA ASN A 410 36.25 -18.55 -8.08
C ASN A 410 35.09 -18.85 -9.03
N PHE A 411 35.28 -18.49 -10.30
CA PHE A 411 34.42 -18.90 -11.40
C PHE A 411 34.88 -20.26 -11.97
N ILE A 412 33.92 -21.16 -12.19
CA ILE A 412 34.16 -22.48 -12.80
C ILE A 412 33.86 -22.37 -14.30
N GLU A 413 34.82 -22.77 -15.14
CA GLU A 413 34.64 -22.84 -16.59
C GLU A 413 34.15 -24.25 -16.97
N SER A 414 32.85 -24.42 -17.22
CA SER A 414 32.32 -25.64 -17.82
C SER A 414 32.22 -25.47 -19.34
N GLY A 415 32.25 -26.55 -20.12
CA GLY A 415 32.21 -26.54 -21.60
C GLY A 415 30.97 -25.87 -22.25
N THR A 416 30.03 -25.34 -21.46
CA THR A 416 28.85 -24.59 -21.93
C THR A 416 28.80 -23.13 -21.43
N GLY A 417 29.79 -22.66 -20.66
CA GLY A 417 29.92 -21.28 -20.17
C GLY A 417 30.60 -21.15 -18.81
N VAL A 418 30.87 -19.90 -18.39
CA VAL A 418 31.44 -19.56 -17.07
C VAL A 418 30.33 -19.55 -16.02
N VAL A 419 30.41 -20.42 -15.02
CA VAL A 419 29.45 -20.54 -13.91
C VAL A 419 30.12 -20.09 -12.60
N GLY A 420 29.53 -19.12 -11.92
CA GLY A 420 30.07 -18.57 -10.67
C GLY A 420 29.42 -17.22 -10.34
N PRO A 421 29.86 -16.52 -9.29
CA PRO A 421 31.04 -16.79 -8.46
C PRO A 421 30.74 -17.69 -7.23
N TYR A 422 31.67 -18.58 -6.89
CA TYR A 422 31.61 -19.44 -5.70
C TYR A 422 32.54 -18.96 -4.56
N GLY A 423 33.38 -17.97 -4.82
CA GLY A 423 34.36 -17.46 -3.86
C GLY A 423 33.71 -16.78 -2.65
N VAL A 424 34.30 -16.99 -1.47
CA VAL A 424 33.80 -16.41 -0.21
C VAL A 424 33.91 -14.89 -0.20
N PHE A 425 34.97 -14.33 -0.78
CA PHE A 425 35.08 -12.87 -0.92
C PHE A 425 34.01 -12.31 -1.86
N ALA A 426 33.71 -13.00 -2.97
CA ALA A 426 32.60 -12.66 -3.85
C ALA A 426 31.25 -12.68 -3.10
N LEU A 427 31.06 -13.67 -2.21
CA LEU A 427 29.86 -13.77 -1.39
C LEU A 427 29.73 -12.61 -0.39
N ILE A 428 30.83 -12.20 0.25
CA ILE A 428 30.86 -11.01 1.13
C ILE A 428 30.50 -9.75 0.33
N LEU A 429 31.06 -9.57 -0.86
CA LEU A 429 30.70 -8.44 -1.73
C LEU A 429 29.23 -8.47 -2.11
N SER A 430 28.66 -9.65 -2.34
CA SER A 430 27.24 -9.79 -2.66
C SER A 430 26.32 -9.29 -1.54
N LEU A 431 26.78 -9.17 -0.28
CA LEU A 431 25.97 -8.60 0.83
C LEU A 431 25.69 -7.12 0.60
N LEU A 432 26.60 -6.44 -0.11
CA LEU A 432 26.51 -5.03 -0.41
C LEU A 432 25.38 -4.72 -1.39
N ILE A 433 24.94 -5.69 -2.22
CA ILE A 433 23.84 -5.48 -3.18
C ILE A 433 22.51 -5.31 -2.45
N PRO A 434 22.00 -6.30 -1.67
CA PRO A 434 20.77 -6.10 -0.88
C PRO A 434 20.90 -4.94 0.10
N LEU A 435 22.07 -4.74 0.70
CA LEU A 435 22.31 -3.62 1.61
C LEU A 435 22.17 -2.27 0.89
N SER A 436 22.69 -2.13 -0.33
CA SER A 436 22.57 -0.89 -1.12
C SER A 436 21.11 -0.56 -1.43
N PHE A 437 20.32 -1.55 -1.90
CA PHE A 437 18.89 -1.38 -2.13
C PHE A 437 18.14 -1.01 -0.84
N ALA A 438 18.44 -1.68 0.27
CA ALA A 438 17.84 -1.39 1.57
C ALA A 438 18.18 0.03 2.04
N LEU A 439 19.47 0.42 2.01
CA LEU A 439 19.95 1.75 2.41
C LEU A 439 19.30 2.86 1.57
N PHE A 440 19.09 2.64 0.28
CA PHE A 440 18.43 3.59 -0.60
C PHE A 440 17.03 3.94 -0.08
N PHE A 441 16.23 2.94 0.24
CA PHE A 441 14.89 3.15 0.81
C PHE A 441 14.94 3.71 2.23
N ILE A 442 15.86 3.24 3.08
CA ILE A 442 16.00 3.72 4.47
C ILE A 442 16.34 5.22 4.51
N LEU A 443 17.33 5.66 3.74
CA LEU A 443 17.76 7.06 3.70
C LEU A 443 16.67 7.97 3.12
N THR A 444 16.07 7.54 2.01
CA THR A 444 14.99 8.28 1.35
C THR A 444 13.79 8.46 2.26
N PHE A 445 13.31 7.38 2.89
CA PHE A 445 12.11 7.41 3.71
C PHE A 445 12.32 8.14 5.03
N ASN A 446 13.46 7.95 5.69
CA ASN A 446 13.77 8.69 6.92
C ASN A 446 13.88 10.19 6.66
N SER A 447 14.58 10.61 5.58
CA SER A 447 14.71 12.02 5.22
C SER A 447 13.35 12.68 4.94
N ARG A 448 12.44 11.99 4.25
CA ARG A 448 11.13 12.53 3.86
C ARG A 448 10.10 12.59 4.98
N THR A 449 10.26 11.79 6.03
CA THR A 449 9.21 11.60 7.06
C THR A 449 9.56 12.14 8.44
N LYS A 450 10.86 12.41 8.73
CA LYS A 450 11.35 12.76 10.07
C LYS A 450 10.60 13.92 10.75
N ASN A 451 10.36 15.02 10.05
CA ASN A 451 9.68 16.19 10.65
C ASN A 451 8.15 16.03 10.65
N LEU A 452 7.61 15.49 9.55
CA LEU A 452 6.17 15.29 9.37
C LEU A 452 5.57 14.33 10.40
N ILE A 453 6.30 13.27 10.77
CA ILE A 453 5.80 12.30 11.75
C ILE A 453 5.72 12.92 13.16
N VAL A 454 6.62 13.85 13.50
CA VAL A 454 6.59 14.58 14.77
C VAL A 454 5.35 15.46 14.85
N GLU A 455 5.05 16.20 13.78
CA GLU A 455 3.82 17.01 13.70
C GLU A 455 2.56 16.13 13.70
N ARG A 456 2.54 15.01 12.97
CA ARG A 456 1.39 14.08 12.99
C ARG A 456 1.15 13.49 14.37
N ASN A 457 2.20 13.15 15.12
CA ASN A 457 2.08 12.65 16.49
C ASN A 457 1.55 13.71 17.45
N LYS A 458 1.91 14.99 17.27
CA LYS A 458 1.31 16.10 18.02
C LYS A 458 -0.19 16.19 17.73
N THR A 459 -0.60 16.14 16.46
CA THR A 459 -2.02 16.17 16.07
C THR A 459 -2.79 14.97 16.63
N LYS A 460 -2.27 13.74 16.51
CA LYS A 460 -2.91 12.53 17.07
C LYS A 460 -3.10 12.62 18.59
N SER A 461 -2.09 13.15 19.30
CA SER A 461 -2.18 13.36 20.75
C SER A 461 -3.25 14.39 21.10
N LEU A 462 -3.30 15.48 20.33
CA LEU A 462 -4.34 16.50 20.47
C LEU A 462 -5.73 15.88 20.23
N GLU A 463 -5.95 15.13 19.15
CA GLU A 463 -7.23 14.45 18.88
C GLU A 463 -7.70 13.55 20.02
N LYS A 464 -6.77 12.78 20.62
CA LYS A 464 -7.06 11.91 21.76
C LYS A 464 -7.54 12.70 22.97
N GLU A 465 -6.91 13.84 23.25
CA GLU A 465 -7.26 14.74 24.35
C GLU A 465 -8.46 15.67 24.02
N PHE A 466 -8.75 15.85 22.72
CA PHE A 466 -9.76 16.77 22.23
C PHE A 466 -11.16 16.40 22.66
N ASN A 467 -11.43 15.10 22.85
CA ASN A 467 -12.71 14.61 23.35
C ASN A 467 -13.11 15.28 24.68
N ASN A 468 -12.22 15.24 25.68
CA ASN A 468 -12.47 15.85 26.98
C ASN A 468 -12.63 17.38 26.86
N SER A 469 -11.86 17.98 25.94
CA SER A 469 -11.91 19.42 25.70
C SER A 469 -13.22 19.86 25.02
N LEU A 470 -13.75 19.07 24.09
CA LEU A 470 -15.07 19.27 23.47
C LEU A 470 -16.20 19.15 24.48
N PHE A 471 -16.13 18.17 25.38
CA PHE A 471 -17.10 18.02 26.46
C PHE A 471 -17.10 19.25 27.38
N GLN A 472 -15.92 19.72 27.79
CA GLN A 472 -15.80 20.94 28.60
C GLN A 472 -16.30 22.19 27.88
N LEU A 473 -15.94 22.34 26.59
CA LEU A 473 -16.42 23.45 25.77
C LEU A 473 -17.94 23.43 25.64
N GLY A 474 -18.51 22.25 25.37
CA GLY A 474 -19.95 22.03 25.29
C GLY A 474 -20.66 22.42 26.59
N ASN A 475 -20.19 21.95 27.75
CA ASN A 475 -20.78 22.28 29.04
C ASN A 475 -20.72 23.79 29.35
N ARG A 476 -19.58 24.45 29.06
CA ARG A 476 -19.44 25.90 29.31
C ARG A 476 -20.41 26.70 28.44
N ILE A 477 -20.52 26.36 27.16
CA ILE A 477 -21.44 27.01 26.23
C ILE A 477 -22.89 26.70 26.62
N GLY A 478 -23.18 25.48 27.08
CA GLY A 478 -24.50 25.08 27.57
C GLY A 478 -24.95 25.86 28.80
N ASN A 479 -24.01 26.28 29.64
CA ASN A 479 -24.25 27.16 30.79
C ASN A 479 -24.43 28.64 30.39
N GLY A 480 -24.52 28.96 29.11
CA GLY A 480 -24.73 30.32 28.60
C GLY A 480 -23.45 31.13 28.38
N MET A 481 -22.27 30.52 28.50
CA MET A 481 -21.00 31.21 28.20
C MET A 481 -20.86 31.44 26.68
N PRO A 482 -20.58 32.67 26.22
CA PRO A 482 -20.28 32.91 24.82
C PRO A 482 -19.05 32.10 24.36
N PRO A 483 -19.04 31.55 23.13
CA PRO A 483 -17.92 30.77 22.61
C PRO A 483 -16.58 31.49 22.72
N GLU A 484 -16.57 32.82 22.51
CA GLU A 484 -15.40 33.70 22.57
C GLU A 484 -14.65 33.58 23.91
N ILE A 485 -15.40 33.49 25.01
CA ILE A 485 -14.87 33.38 26.38
C ILE A 485 -14.60 31.91 26.71
N ALA A 486 -15.42 30.99 26.19
CA ALA A 486 -15.32 29.58 26.46
C ALA A 486 -13.97 28.99 26.01
N PHE A 487 -13.41 29.42 24.87
CA PHE A 487 -12.09 28.98 24.41
C PHE A 487 -10.97 29.27 25.44
N GLY A 488 -10.94 30.50 26.00
CA GLY A 488 -9.95 30.87 27.01
C GLY A 488 -10.08 30.05 28.29
N LYS A 489 -11.31 29.81 28.74
CA LYS A 489 -11.58 29.01 29.94
C LYS A 489 -11.29 27.51 29.76
N VAL A 490 -11.48 26.97 28.57
CA VAL A 490 -11.06 25.59 28.24
C VAL A 490 -9.54 25.48 28.18
N ALA A 491 -8.84 26.50 27.68
CA ALA A 491 -7.38 26.55 27.73
C ALA A 491 -6.86 26.52 29.18
N GLU A 492 -7.47 27.28 30.09
CA GLU A 492 -7.13 27.26 31.52
C GLU A 492 -7.37 25.89 32.18
N SER A 493 -8.49 25.22 31.86
CA SER A 493 -8.81 23.90 32.42
C SER A 493 -8.07 22.73 31.76
N SER A 494 -7.44 22.97 30.61
CA SER A 494 -6.64 21.97 29.87
C SER A 494 -5.13 22.16 30.08
N ARG A 495 -4.71 22.91 31.10
CA ARG A 495 -3.29 23.19 31.37
C ARG A 495 -2.44 21.92 31.43
N GLY A 496 -1.35 21.91 30.67
CA GLY A 496 -0.44 20.75 30.56
C GLY A 496 -0.83 19.71 29.50
N LEU A 497 -2.00 19.84 28.87
CA LEU A 497 -2.42 19.03 27.73
C LEU A 497 -1.99 19.67 26.40
N LYS A 498 -1.90 18.90 25.32
CA LYS A 498 -1.65 19.41 23.96
C LYS A 498 -2.79 20.26 23.42
N THR A 499 -4.01 20.06 23.92
CA THR A 499 -5.16 20.89 23.58
C THR A 499 -5.04 22.31 24.09
N GLU A 500 -4.29 22.56 25.18
CA GLU A 500 -4.06 23.90 25.72
C GLU A 500 -3.60 24.88 24.64
N ASP A 501 -2.57 24.51 23.88
CA ASP A 501 -1.98 25.37 22.85
C ASP A 501 -3.00 25.75 21.77
N PHE A 502 -3.87 24.82 21.39
CA PHE A 502 -4.93 25.06 20.43
C PHE A 502 -5.96 26.06 20.97
N PHE A 503 -6.56 25.78 22.14
CA PHE A 503 -7.58 26.64 22.74
C PHE A 503 -7.03 28.03 23.10
N ARG A 504 -5.80 28.08 23.62
CA ARG A 504 -5.08 29.32 23.94
C ARG A 504 -4.83 30.15 22.68
N ARG A 505 -4.47 29.52 21.56
CA ARG A 505 -4.25 30.23 20.30
C ARG A 505 -5.54 30.81 19.72
N VAL A 506 -6.64 30.05 19.77
CA VAL A 506 -7.96 30.56 19.38
C VAL A 506 -8.33 31.76 20.24
N SER A 507 -8.18 31.65 21.56
CA SER A 507 -8.43 32.74 22.50
C SER A 507 -7.54 33.96 22.24
N TYR A 508 -6.25 33.76 21.97
CA TYR A 508 -5.32 34.83 21.61
C TYR A 508 -5.74 35.56 20.33
N ASN A 509 -6.11 34.81 19.27
CA ASN A 509 -6.57 35.40 18.02
C ASN A 509 -7.86 36.23 18.21
N ILE A 510 -8.77 35.79 19.09
CA ILE A 510 -9.99 36.52 19.42
C ILE A 510 -9.66 37.81 20.20
N TYR A 511 -8.95 37.70 21.32
CA TYR A 511 -8.73 38.83 22.22
C TYR A 511 -7.68 39.83 21.74
N GLN A 512 -6.57 39.36 21.17
CA GLN A 512 -5.43 40.21 20.81
C GLN A 512 -5.49 40.69 19.36
N MET A 513 -6.14 39.94 18.46
CA MET A 513 -6.27 40.32 17.04
C MET A 513 -7.68 40.79 16.65
N GLY A 514 -8.66 40.77 17.57
CA GLY A 514 -10.03 41.18 17.30
C GLY A 514 -10.74 40.32 16.25
N MET A 515 -10.31 39.06 16.08
CA MET A 515 -10.90 38.15 15.09
C MET A 515 -12.24 37.59 15.59
N SER A 516 -13.18 37.36 14.67
CA SER A 516 -14.36 36.53 14.95
C SER A 516 -13.94 35.09 15.28
N VAL A 517 -14.79 34.35 15.99
CA VAL A 517 -14.53 32.92 16.31
C VAL A 517 -14.25 32.11 15.03
N GLU A 518 -14.99 32.37 13.95
CA GLU A 518 -14.80 31.74 12.65
C GLU A 518 -13.42 32.03 12.05
N ASN A 519 -13.00 33.29 12.02
CA ASN A 519 -11.69 33.67 11.49
C ASN A 519 -10.54 33.19 12.39
N ALA A 520 -10.72 33.23 13.72
CA ALA A 520 -9.73 32.74 14.68
C ALA A 520 -9.44 31.24 14.52
N LEU A 521 -10.43 30.47 14.03
CA LEU A 521 -10.33 29.04 13.76
C LEU A 521 -9.85 28.72 12.34
N PHE A 522 -10.47 29.32 11.31
CA PHE A 522 -10.35 28.88 9.92
C PHE A 522 -9.57 29.80 8.98
N ASP A 523 -9.06 30.95 9.45
CA ASP A 523 -8.28 31.84 8.59
C ASP A 523 -7.04 31.12 8.02
N LYS A 524 -6.81 31.25 6.70
CA LYS A 524 -5.75 30.51 5.99
C LYS A 524 -4.33 30.83 6.45
N ARG A 525 -4.11 32.02 7.03
CA ARG A 525 -2.77 32.48 7.45
C ARG A 525 -2.58 32.45 8.96
N ARG A 526 -3.65 32.73 9.72
CA ARG A 526 -3.57 32.96 11.17
C ARG A 526 -4.50 32.07 12.00
N GLY A 527 -5.40 31.32 11.37
CA GLY A 527 -6.34 30.43 12.05
C GLY A 527 -5.62 29.30 12.80
N ALA A 528 -6.17 28.89 13.95
CA ALA A 528 -5.58 27.84 14.77
C ALA A 528 -5.49 26.49 14.01
N LEU A 529 -6.46 26.18 13.14
CA LEU A 529 -6.48 24.94 12.37
C LEU A 529 -5.39 24.86 11.28
N ALA A 530 -4.78 25.98 10.89
CA ALA A 530 -3.64 25.97 9.98
C ALA A 530 -2.39 25.33 10.61
N LEU A 531 -2.25 25.42 11.94
CA LEU A 531 -1.17 24.79 12.72
C LEU A 531 -1.53 23.37 13.15
N TYR A 532 -2.81 23.09 13.34
CA TYR A 532 -3.30 21.79 13.81
C TYR A 532 -4.26 21.18 12.78
N PRO A 533 -3.75 20.61 11.68
CA PRO A 533 -4.58 20.02 10.64
C PRO A 533 -5.19 18.71 11.16
N SER A 534 -6.44 18.78 11.60
CA SER A 534 -7.27 17.64 11.97
C SER A 534 -8.69 17.88 11.48
N GLU A 535 -9.26 16.90 10.79
CA GLU A 535 -10.63 17.02 10.26
C GLU A 535 -11.63 16.93 11.39
N LEU A 536 -11.40 16.03 12.36
CA LEU A 536 -12.25 15.93 13.53
C LEU A 536 -12.38 17.29 14.25
N ILE A 537 -11.26 17.97 14.49
CA ILE A 537 -11.25 19.29 15.14
C ILE A 537 -11.94 20.32 14.22
N ALA A 538 -11.53 20.40 12.95
CA ALA A 538 -12.07 21.38 12.01
C ALA A 538 -13.60 21.28 11.89
N THR A 539 -14.09 20.06 11.74
CA THR A 539 -15.51 19.74 11.71
C THR A 539 -16.20 20.13 13.00
N SER A 540 -15.67 19.71 14.15
CA SER A 540 -16.27 20.01 15.45
C SER A 540 -16.43 21.51 15.68
N MET A 541 -15.42 22.27 15.27
CA MET A 541 -15.42 23.72 15.36
C MET A 541 -16.37 24.38 14.35
N ARG A 542 -16.56 23.79 13.17
CA ARG A 542 -17.55 24.28 12.20
C ARG A 542 -18.98 24.04 12.66
N VAL A 543 -19.25 22.84 13.19
CA VAL A 543 -20.53 22.51 13.83
C VAL A 543 -20.80 23.48 14.98
N LEU A 544 -19.79 23.79 15.79
CA LEU A 544 -19.91 24.79 16.85
C LEU A 544 -20.34 26.15 16.32
N ILE A 545 -19.67 26.67 15.28
CA ILE A 545 -20.00 27.99 14.71
C ILE A 545 -21.43 28.00 14.15
N GLU A 546 -21.78 27.02 13.32
CA GLU A 546 -23.14 26.94 12.75
C GLU A 546 -24.22 26.75 13.81
N SER A 547 -23.94 25.96 14.83
CA SER A 547 -24.88 25.75 15.94
C SER A 547 -24.97 26.99 16.83
N SER A 548 -23.87 27.72 17.02
CA SER A 548 -23.82 28.93 17.87
C SER A 548 -24.59 30.11 17.27
N LYS A 549 -24.61 30.24 15.93
CA LYS A 549 -25.46 31.20 15.20
C LYS A 549 -26.95 31.02 15.51
N LYS A 550 -27.34 29.81 15.90
CA LYS A 550 -28.72 29.38 16.14
C LYS A 550 -29.07 29.31 17.63
N GLY A 551 -28.08 29.12 18.50
CA GLY A 551 -28.24 29.22 19.96
C GLY A 551 -27.20 28.42 20.75
N LEU A 552 -26.79 28.93 21.91
CA LEU A 552 -25.75 28.33 22.75
C LEU A 552 -26.12 26.92 23.25
N LYS A 553 -27.38 26.71 23.66
CA LYS A 553 -27.86 25.40 24.12
C LYS A 553 -27.76 24.33 23.02
N ILE A 554 -28.00 24.70 21.77
CA ILE A 554 -27.90 23.80 20.62
C ILE A 554 -26.42 23.47 20.34
N ALA A 555 -25.56 24.48 20.35
CA ALA A 555 -24.12 24.29 20.19
C ALA A 555 -23.53 23.35 21.26
N ALA A 556 -23.97 23.49 22.51
CA ALA A 556 -23.58 22.62 23.61
C ALA A 556 -23.94 21.15 23.36
N VAL A 557 -25.19 20.87 23.01
CA VAL A 557 -25.67 19.51 22.74
C VAL A 557 -24.97 18.88 21.53
N SER A 558 -24.72 19.65 20.47
CA SER A 558 -23.95 19.18 19.31
C SER A 558 -22.52 18.82 19.70
N LEU A 559 -21.84 19.67 20.48
CA LEU A 559 -20.48 19.40 20.96
C LEU A 559 -20.40 18.17 21.86
N MET A 560 -21.37 17.98 22.75
CA MET A 560 -21.46 16.79 23.61
C MET A 560 -21.68 15.52 22.80
N SER A 561 -22.56 15.57 21.78
CA SER A 561 -22.81 14.44 20.88
C SER A 561 -21.54 14.04 20.11
N ILE A 562 -20.78 15.04 19.63
CA ILE A 562 -19.49 14.81 18.95
C ILE A 562 -18.46 14.22 19.92
N SER A 563 -18.36 14.74 21.14
CA SER A 563 -17.47 14.17 22.17
C SER A 563 -17.77 12.70 22.45
N GLN A 564 -19.05 12.34 22.60
CA GLN A 564 -19.46 10.96 22.83
C GLN A 564 -19.13 10.06 21.63
N TYR A 565 -19.33 10.55 20.40
CA TYR A 565 -18.91 9.87 19.17
C TYR A 565 -17.41 9.56 19.18
N VAL A 566 -16.57 10.58 19.39
CA VAL A 566 -15.10 10.43 19.42
C VAL A 566 -14.69 9.44 20.50
N LYS A 567 -15.39 9.45 21.65
CA LYS A 567 -15.13 8.52 22.76
C LYS A 567 -15.34 7.07 22.36
N ASN A 568 -16.45 6.82 21.67
CA ASN A 568 -16.83 5.48 21.24
C ASN A 568 -15.86 4.96 20.17
N ILE A 569 -15.47 5.80 19.20
CA ILE A 569 -14.46 5.44 18.20
C ILE A 569 -13.11 5.12 18.82
N GLN A 570 -12.64 5.93 19.79
CA GLN A 570 -11.37 5.65 20.46
C GLN A 570 -11.39 4.31 21.20
N LYS A 571 -12.47 4.02 21.94
CA LYS A 571 -12.63 2.72 22.63
C LYS A 571 -12.58 1.53 21.66
N ILE A 572 -13.18 1.66 20.49
CA ILE A 572 -13.12 0.63 19.44
C ILE A 572 -11.69 0.45 18.94
N SER A 573 -11.00 1.54 18.65
CA SER A 573 -9.61 1.50 18.15
C SER A 573 -8.68 0.86 19.18
N ASP A 574 -8.83 1.19 20.46
CA ASP A 574 -8.04 0.61 21.55
C ASP A 574 -8.31 -0.90 21.67
N ARG A 575 -9.58 -1.30 21.65
CA ARG A 575 -9.97 -2.73 21.70
C ARG A 575 -9.45 -3.54 20.50
N LEU A 576 -9.49 -2.94 19.31
CA LEU A 576 -8.93 -3.55 18.10
C LEU A 576 -7.41 -3.72 18.21
N GLY A 577 -6.72 -2.69 18.73
CA GLY A 577 -5.30 -2.74 19.02
C GLY A 577 -4.95 -3.89 19.95
N ASP A 578 -5.69 -4.04 21.06
CA ASP A 578 -5.48 -5.12 22.04
C ASP A 578 -5.67 -6.51 21.42
N MET A 579 -6.75 -6.71 20.64
CA MET A 579 -7.06 -8.01 20.04
C MET A 579 -6.07 -8.47 18.97
N LEU A 580 -5.41 -7.51 18.31
CA LEU A 580 -4.43 -7.77 17.26
C LEU A 580 -2.99 -7.62 17.73
N ALA A 581 -2.75 -7.18 18.97
CA ALA A 581 -1.42 -6.90 19.52
C ALA A 581 -0.47 -8.10 19.41
N GLU A 582 -0.95 -9.30 19.73
CA GLU A 582 -0.22 -10.56 19.62
C GLU A 582 0.26 -10.80 18.17
N ILE A 583 -0.67 -10.79 17.21
CA ILE A 583 -0.39 -11.03 15.79
C ILE A 583 0.54 -9.95 15.21
N ILE A 584 0.28 -8.68 15.55
CA ILE A 584 1.11 -7.54 15.13
C ILE A 584 2.53 -7.70 15.68
N SER A 585 2.66 -8.11 16.94
CA SER A 585 3.95 -8.37 17.59
C SER A 585 4.69 -9.52 16.91
N ASP A 586 4.01 -10.64 16.64
CA ASP A 586 4.59 -11.80 15.98
C ASP A 586 5.05 -11.49 14.56
N MET A 587 4.20 -10.83 13.76
CA MET A 587 4.57 -10.36 12.43
C MET A 587 5.80 -9.45 12.46
N LYS A 588 5.86 -8.53 13.42
CA LYS A 588 6.97 -7.58 13.57
C LYS A 588 8.25 -8.26 14.04
N SER A 589 8.16 -9.22 14.96
CA SER A 589 9.28 -10.02 15.44
C SER A 589 9.87 -10.86 14.32
N ASN A 590 9.02 -11.58 13.59
CA ASN A 590 9.48 -12.42 12.48
C ASN A 590 10.09 -11.63 11.34
N MET A 591 9.48 -10.52 10.94
CA MET A 591 9.98 -9.63 9.89
C MET A 591 11.31 -8.97 10.24
N ASN A 592 11.48 -8.50 11.49
CA ASN A 592 12.66 -7.73 11.89
C ASN A 592 13.77 -8.57 12.53
N PHE A 593 13.47 -9.77 13.01
CA PHE A 593 14.40 -10.61 13.77
C PHE A 593 14.55 -12.01 13.17
N LEU A 594 13.52 -12.86 13.23
CA LEU A 594 13.67 -14.28 12.87
C LEU A 594 14.01 -14.51 11.40
N ALA A 595 13.32 -13.87 10.46
CA ALA A 595 13.59 -14.06 9.04
C ALA A 595 14.99 -13.56 8.63
N PRO A 596 15.42 -12.33 9.01
CA PRO A 596 16.80 -11.89 8.80
C PRO A 596 17.86 -12.82 9.41
N LEU A 597 17.63 -13.30 10.63
CA LEU A 597 18.54 -14.20 11.34
C LEU A 597 18.69 -15.53 10.61
N LEU A 598 17.57 -16.21 10.33
CA LEU A 598 17.57 -17.50 9.64
C LEU A 598 18.15 -17.38 8.24
N SER A 599 17.74 -16.36 7.47
CA SER A 599 18.28 -16.09 6.14
C SER A 599 19.80 -15.87 6.16
N GLY A 600 20.34 -15.16 7.16
CA GLY A 600 21.78 -14.96 7.29
C GLY A 600 22.54 -16.25 7.61
N VAL A 601 22.02 -17.06 8.53
CA VAL A 601 22.60 -18.36 8.88
C VAL A 601 22.59 -19.33 7.70
N VAL A 602 21.47 -19.40 6.96
CA VAL A 602 21.32 -20.27 5.78
C VAL A 602 22.34 -19.94 4.69
N ILE A 603 22.63 -18.66 4.47
CA ILE A 603 23.66 -18.25 3.49
C ILE A 603 25.05 -18.68 3.94
N GLY A 604 25.36 -18.54 5.23
CA GLY A 604 26.61 -19.05 5.79
C GLY A 604 26.74 -20.57 5.63
N LEU A 605 25.64 -21.31 5.84
CA LEU A 605 25.60 -22.76 5.60
C LEU A 605 25.79 -23.10 4.12
N ALA A 606 25.17 -22.34 3.20
CA ALA A 606 25.37 -22.52 1.77
C ALA A 606 26.85 -22.30 1.37
N ALA A 607 27.49 -21.29 1.94
CA ALA A 607 28.91 -21.02 1.74
C ALA A 607 29.79 -22.17 2.27
N MET A 608 29.47 -22.68 3.47
CA MET A 608 30.15 -23.81 4.07
C MET A 608 30.04 -25.07 3.21
N ILE A 609 28.84 -25.44 2.79
CA ILE A 609 28.60 -26.61 1.93
C ILE A 609 29.38 -26.47 0.63
N THR A 610 29.34 -25.29 0.00
CA THR A 610 30.08 -25.02 -1.25
C THR A 610 31.59 -25.14 -1.07
N SER A 611 32.14 -24.58 0.01
CA SER A 611 33.58 -24.64 0.28
C SER A 611 34.03 -26.06 0.59
N ILE A 612 33.25 -26.83 1.36
CA ILE A 612 33.55 -28.22 1.68
C ILE A 612 33.56 -29.06 0.41
N LEU A 613 32.50 -28.98 -0.40
CA LEU A 613 32.42 -29.74 -1.64
C LEU A 613 33.55 -29.34 -2.61
N GLY A 614 33.83 -28.04 -2.75
CA GLY A 614 34.94 -27.51 -3.55
C GLY A 614 36.27 -28.16 -3.21
N LYS A 615 36.63 -28.19 -1.92
CA LYS A 615 37.89 -28.78 -1.47
C LYS A 615 37.90 -30.31 -1.62
N LEU A 616 36.79 -31.00 -1.34
CA LEU A 616 36.69 -32.45 -1.55
C LEU A 616 36.87 -32.84 -3.02
N SER A 617 36.30 -32.07 -3.95
CA SER A 617 36.47 -32.27 -5.39
C SER A 617 37.93 -32.08 -5.82
N LEU A 618 38.61 -31.06 -5.28
CA LEU A 618 40.01 -30.78 -5.56
C LEU A 618 40.94 -31.86 -5.01
N ILE A 619 40.68 -32.36 -3.79
CA ILE A 619 41.41 -33.50 -3.20
C ILE A 619 41.29 -34.73 -4.11
N ASN A 620 40.08 -35.03 -4.60
CA ASN A 620 39.86 -36.17 -5.49
C ASN A 620 40.62 -36.05 -6.83
N GLN A 621 40.71 -34.83 -7.38
CA GLN A 621 41.47 -34.56 -8.60
C GLN A 621 42.98 -34.68 -8.39
N LEU A 622 43.50 -34.28 -7.22
CA LEU A 622 44.92 -34.37 -6.88
C LEU A 622 45.37 -35.78 -6.49
N SER A 623 44.49 -36.62 -5.94
CA SER A 623 44.85 -37.97 -5.47
C SER A 623 45.10 -38.98 -6.59
N GLY A 624 44.73 -38.70 -7.84
CA GLY A 624 44.91 -39.63 -8.96
C GLY A 624 44.16 -40.97 -8.79
N GLN A 625 44.13 -41.79 -9.84
CA GLN A 625 43.42 -43.09 -9.87
C GLN A 625 43.93 -44.16 -8.88
N GLU A 626 45.00 -43.88 -8.13
CA GLU A 626 45.49 -44.77 -7.06
C GLU A 626 44.92 -44.32 -5.71
N GLY A 627 43.65 -44.64 -5.50
CA GLY A 627 42.92 -44.29 -4.28
C GLY A 627 43.58 -44.81 -3.00
N ILE A 628 43.55 -43.99 -1.96
CA ILE A 628 43.88 -44.40 -0.59
C ILE A 628 42.92 -45.54 -0.18
N PRO A 629 43.42 -46.73 0.21
CA PRO A 629 42.56 -47.84 0.59
C PRO A 629 41.80 -47.48 1.87
N GLY A 630 40.48 -47.27 1.76
CA GLY A 630 39.60 -46.87 2.86
C GLY A 630 38.62 -45.74 2.53
N LEU A 631 38.85 -44.98 1.44
CA LEU A 631 38.00 -43.86 1.00
C LEU A 631 36.98 -44.21 -0.10
N GLY A 632 36.72 -45.49 -0.38
CA GLY A 632 35.94 -46.00 -1.52
C GLY A 632 34.45 -45.59 -1.61
N ASN A 633 34.00 -44.61 -0.84
CA ASN A 633 32.64 -44.06 -0.90
C ASN A 633 32.61 -42.54 -1.18
N LEU A 634 33.77 -41.88 -1.34
CA LEU A 634 33.81 -40.45 -1.67
C LEU A 634 33.38 -40.16 -3.10
N ASP A 635 33.73 -41.02 -4.07
CA ASP A 635 33.31 -40.87 -5.46
C ASP A 635 31.78 -40.91 -5.60
N ALA A 636 31.12 -41.84 -4.89
CA ALA A 636 29.66 -41.92 -4.88
C ALA A 636 28.98 -40.68 -4.29
N VAL A 637 29.61 -40.02 -3.30
CA VAL A 637 29.10 -38.78 -2.71
C VAL A 637 29.36 -37.59 -3.64
N LEU A 638 30.53 -37.50 -4.27
CA LEU A 638 30.88 -36.44 -5.21
C LEU A 638 30.06 -36.51 -6.51
N ASP A 639 29.70 -37.71 -6.97
CA ASP A 639 28.82 -37.91 -8.12
C ASP A 639 27.38 -37.42 -7.84
N ILE A 640 26.92 -37.54 -6.60
CA ILE A 640 25.61 -37.00 -6.16
C ILE A 640 25.66 -35.47 -6.02
N PHE A 641 26.82 -34.91 -5.63
CA PHE A 641 27.00 -33.49 -5.34
C PHE A 641 27.89 -32.78 -6.37
N GLN A 642 27.36 -32.62 -7.59
CA GLN A 642 28.07 -31.92 -8.68
C GLN A 642 28.05 -30.40 -8.46
N ILE A 643 29.20 -29.86 -8.08
CA ILE A 643 29.38 -28.43 -7.75
C ILE A 643 29.02 -27.51 -8.92
N GLU A 644 29.34 -27.92 -10.14
CA GLU A 644 29.04 -27.18 -11.37
C GLU A 644 27.53 -26.95 -11.58
N GLN A 645 26.69 -27.85 -11.04
CA GLN A 645 25.25 -27.77 -11.16
C GLN A 645 24.59 -27.05 -9.98
N MET A 646 25.30 -26.90 -8.86
CA MET A 646 24.80 -26.25 -7.66
C MET A 646 24.68 -24.73 -7.87
N VAL A 647 23.59 -24.15 -7.35
CA VAL A 647 23.36 -22.72 -7.38
C VAL A 647 24.46 -21.99 -6.60
N PRO A 648 25.19 -21.05 -7.22
CA PRO A 648 26.19 -20.27 -6.51
C PRO A 648 25.57 -19.53 -5.32
N PRO A 649 26.18 -19.61 -4.12
CA PRO A 649 25.70 -18.90 -2.93
C PRO A 649 25.51 -17.39 -3.16
N TYR A 650 26.29 -16.79 -4.06
CA TYR A 650 26.14 -15.40 -4.49
C TYR A 650 24.71 -15.08 -4.98
N PHE A 651 24.17 -15.89 -5.89
CA PHE A 651 22.83 -15.64 -6.45
C PHE A 651 21.73 -15.98 -5.45
N LEU A 652 21.96 -17.01 -4.63
CA LEU A 652 21.04 -17.36 -3.53
C LEU A 652 20.93 -16.22 -2.52
N GLN A 653 22.06 -15.62 -2.15
CA GLN A 653 22.11 -14.46 -1.26
C GLN A 653 21.40 -13.24 -1.85
N LEU A 654 21.61 -12.94 -3.13
CA LEU A 654 20.89 -11.86 -3.81
C LEU A 654 19.38 -12.12 -3.79
N ALA A 655 18.95 -13.33 -4.13
CA ALA A 655 17.55 -13.72 -4.14
C ALA A 655 16.89 -13.56 -2.77
N ILE A 656 17.56 -13.99 -1.71
CA ILE A 656 17.08 -13.90 -0.32
C ILE A 656 17.05 -12.44 0.15
N GLY A 657 18.08 -11.67 -0.16
CA GLY A 657 18.17 -10.27 0.25
C GLY A 657 17.08 -9.39 -0.35
N ILE A 658 16.78 -9.56 -1.65
CA ILE A 658 15.67 -8.85 -2.30
C ILE A 658 14.32 -9.32 -1.74
N TYR A 659 14.15 -10.63 -1.51
CA TYR A 659 12.94 -11.20 -0.92
C TYR A 659 12.66 -10.61 0.47
N LEU A 660 13.67 -10.51 1.36
CA LEU A 660 13.53 -9.89 2.67
C LEU A 660 13.07 -8.43 2.56
N ILE A 661 13.63 -7.65 1.63
CA ILE A 661 13.21 -6.27 1.38
C ILE A 661 11.72 -6.24 0.99
N GLN A 662 11.32 -7.06 0.01
CA GLN A 662 9.94 -7.11 -0.48
C GLN A 662 8.93 -7.50 0.62
N ILE A 663 9.25 -8.52 1.41
CA ILE A 663 8.40 -8.96 2.52
C ILE A 663 8.32 -7.89 3.61
N ILE A 664 9.43 -7.24 3.97
CA ILE A 664 9.40 -6.13 4.93
C ILE A 664 8.46 -5.01 4.44
N PHE A 665 8.50 -4.69 3.15
CA PHE A 665 7.57 -3.72 2.54
C PHE A 665 6.11 -4.15 2.68
N ILE A 666 5.78 -5.38 2.26
CA ILE A 666 4.40 -5.89 2.23
C ILE A 666 3.83 -6.04 3.65
N LEU A 667 4.59 -6.62 4.58
CA LEU A 667 4.13 -6.81 5.95
C LEU A 667 4.03 -5.49 6.70
N THR A 668 4.94 -4.54 6.46
CA THR A 668 4.80 -3.22 7.08
C THR A 668 3.56 -2.49 6.57
N LEU A 669 3.24 -2.58 5.27
CA LEU A 669 1.99 -2.06 4.73
C LEU A 669 0.78 -2.69 5.44
N ALA A 670 0.78 -4.02 5.62
CA ALA A 670 -0.29 -4.71 6.33
C ALA A 670 -0.41 -4.18 7.77
N LEU A 671 0.69 -4.14 8.52
CA LEU A 671 0.72 -3.71 9.93
C LEU A 671 0.24 -2.27 10.13
N VAL A 672 0.69 -1.33 9.28
CA VAL A 672 0.27 0.06 9.37
C VAL A 672 -1.21 0.21 9.04
N THR A 673 -1.68 -0.47 8.00
CA THR A 673 -3.09 -0.37 7.59
C THR A 673 -4.03 -0.96 8.64
N ILE A 674 -3.62 -2.03 9.33
CA ILE A 674 -4.38 -2.63 10.43
C ILE A 674 -4.46 -1.69 11.63
N ASN A 675 -3.32 -1.12 12.04
CA ASN A 675 -3.21 -0.31 13.26
C ASN A 675 -3.81 1.09 13.07
N SER A 676 -3.41 1.81 12.02
CA SER A 676 -3.75 3.22 11.81
C SER A 676 -4.64 3.49 10.61
N GLY A 677 -4.96 2.47 9.80
CA GLY A 677 -5.61 2.67 8.50
C GLY A 677 -4.65 3.07 7.40
N GLU A 678 -5.21 3.42 6.24
CA GLU A 678 -4.40 3.84 5.09
C GLU A 678 -3.75 5.20 5.38
N ASP A 679 -2.55 5.19 5.99
CA ASP A 679 -1.74 6.37 6.27
C ASP A 679 -0.39 6.24 5.54
N LYS A 680 -0.27 6.92 4.39
CA LYS A 680 0.93 6.88 3.54
C LYS A 680 2.17 7.43 4.25
N LEU A 681 2.01 8.38 5.18
CA LEU A 681 3.13 8.94 5.94
C LEU A 681 3.66 7.92 6.94
N GLU A 682 2.75 7.35 7.75
CA GLU A 682 3.09 6.31 8.72
C GLU A 682 3.68 5.08 8.02
N GLN A 683 3.11 4.67 6.89
CA GLN A 683 3.60 3.57 6.07
C GLN A 683 5.05 3.80 5.66
N THR A 684 5.35 4.96 5.08
CA THR A 684 6.70 5.29 4.60
C THR A 684 7.71 5.29 5.75
N TYR A 685 7.33 5.87 6.89
CA TYR A 685 8.18 5.94 8.09
C TYR A 685 8.45 4.56 8.70
N GLN A 686 7.41 3.74 8.90
CA GLN A 686 7.56 2.41 9.49
C GLN A 686 8.34 1.46 8.57
N VAL A 687 8.18 1.58 7.24
CA VAL A 687 8.97 0.78 6.28
C VAL A 687 10.45 1.11 6.45
N GLY A 688 10.82 2.39 6.51
CA GLY A 688 12.22 2.79 6.74
C GLY A 688 12.78 2.27 8.07
N LYS A 689 11.98 2.29 9.14
CA LYS A 689 12.36 1.79 10.46
C LYS A 689 12.53 0.26 10.51
N ASN A 690 11.60 -0.48 9.92
CA ASN A 690 11.63 -1.95 9.89
C ASN A 690 12.73 -2.44 8.94
N LEU A 691 12.89 -1.84 7.75
CA LEU A 691 14.01 -2.16 6.84
C LEU A 691 15.35 -1.93 7.53
N LYS A 692 15.51 -0.82 8.26
CA LYS A 692 16.75 -0.56 9.01
C LYS A 692 17.05 -1.66 10.02
N LYS A 693 16.06 -2.13 10.79
CA LYS A 693 16.28 -3.20 11.77
C LYS A 693 16.53 -4.55 11.12
N GLY A 694 15.65 -4.96 10.20
CA GLY A 694 15.72 -6.27 9.55
C GLY A 694 16.96 -6.44 8.67
N MET A 695 17.24 -5.47 7.79
CA MET A 695 18.38 -5.60 6.86
C MET A 695 19.74 -5.41 7.54
N LEU A 696 19.83 -4.60 8.60
CA LEU A 696 21.05 -4.49 9.39
C LEU A 696 21.32 -5.80 10.14
N LEU A 697 20.29 -6.41 10.75
CA LEU A 697 20.44 -7.70 11.40
C LEU A 697 20.85 -8.78 10.41
N TYR A 698 20.19 -8.85 9.24
CA TYR A 698 20.56 -9.77 8.17
C TYR A 698 22.02 -9.59 7.74
N PHE A 699 22.45 -8.35 7.49
CA PHE A 699 23.82 -8.05 7.11
C PHE A 699 24.84 -8.52 8.15
N VAL A 700 24.61 -8.18 9.43
CA VAL A 700 25.51 -8.55 10.53
C VAL A 700 25.57 -10.06 10.71
N VAL A 701 24.41 -10.73 10.76
CA VAL A 701 24.33 -12.18 10.94
C VAL A 701 24.96 -12.91 9.75
N ALA A 702 24.63 -12.52 8.51
CA ALA A 702 25.18 -13.16 7.32
C ALA A 702 26.70 -12.97 7.26
N LEU A 703 27.22 -11.77 7.56
CA LEU A 703 28.66 -11.52 7.59
C LEU A 703 29.38 -12.42 8.59
N PHE A 704 28.88 -12.49 9.83
CA PHE A 704 29.46 -13.36 10.86
C PHE A 704 29.30 -14.85 10.53
N ALA A 705 28.16 -15.27 9.98
CA ALA A 705 27.92 -16.65 9.59
C ALA A 705 28.84 -17.08 8.43
N ILE A 706 29.00 -16.24 7.40
CA ILE A 706 29.90 -16.50 6.28
C ILE A 706 31.34 -16.63 6.77
N ILE A 707 31.83 -15.66 7.54
CA ILE A 707 33.22 -15.68 8.04
C ILE A 707 33.42 -16.87 9.00
N GLY A 708 32.54 -17.04 9.98
CA GLY A 708 32.67 -18.08 11.00
C GLY A 708 32.61 -19.49 10.44
N LEU A 709 31.65 -19.77 9.55
CA LEU A 709 31.50 -21.08 8.95
C LEU A 709 32.56 -21.37 7.88
N PHE A 710 33.07 -20.35 7.18
CA PHE A 710 34.18 -20.52 6.26
C PHE A 710 35.50 -20.86 6.98
N VAL A 711 35.79 -20.19 8.10
CA VAL A 711 36.95 -20.52 8.94
C VAL A 711 36.83 -21.96 9.45
N LEU A 712 35.64 -22.35 9.93
CA LEU A 712 35.39 -23.71 10.40
C LEU A 712 35.60 -24.75 9.28
N ALA A 713 35.04 -24.53 8.09
CA ALA A 713 35.24 -25.40 6.94
C ALA A 713 36.72 -25.53 6.58
N SER A 714 37.47 -24.42 6.64
CA SER A 714 38.90 -24.40 6.34
C SER A 714 39.75 -25.12 7.38
N VAL A 715 39.43 -25.01 8.68
CA VAL A 715 40.14 -25.73 9.75
C VAL A 715 39.85 -27.23 9.71
N VAL A 716 38.59 -27.62 9.53
CA VAL A 716 38.20 -29.05 9.49
C VAL A 716 38.86 -29.77 8.32
N ILE A 717 38.92 -29.12 7.15
CA ILE A 717 39.53 -29.72 5.95
C ILE A 717 41.04 -29.56 5.95
N GLY A 718 41.59 -28.48 6.50
CA GLY A 718 43.02 -28.31 6.69
C GLY A 718 43.64 -29.28 7.69
N GLY A 719 42.83 -29.97 8.50
CA GLY A 719 43.27 -31.13 9.31
C GLY A 719 43.12 -32.48 8.60
N LEU A 720 42.50 -32.52 7.41
CA LEU A 720 42.37 -33.70 6.55
C LEU A 720 43.42 -33.74 5.42
N LEU A 721 43.96 -32.57 5.03
CA LEU A 721 45.17 -32.39 4.22
C LEU A 721 46.42 -32.50 5.12
#